data_AF-A0A958WUE6-F1
#
_entry.id   AF-A0A958WUE6-F1
#
_cell.length_a   1.000
_cell.length_b   1.000
_cell.length_c   1.000
_cell.angle_alpha   90.00
_cell.angle_beta   90.00
_cell.angle_gamma   90.00
#
_symmetry.space_group_name_H-M   'P 1'
#
loop_
_entity.id
_entity.type
_entity.pdbx_description
1 polymer ?
#
loop_
_entity_poly.entity_id
_entity_poly.type
_entity_poly.pdbx_seq_one_letter_code
_entity_poly.pdbx_strand_id
1 'polypeptide(L)'
;MKTHFINLVLLVLSTLVWNGCKKNTVPSNTAIYVPEVETMRFRDQKGTDCDSVYEDRTNCAYIDFDYPVVTTGTQALKDSVAKYVNGYLIGILTGGSPEENVKAATLEEGAKVFFATHETYNGSAMYGAFTASSGSDVVRRDSQYLSIAISGNSFQGGAHGSQTSLFATLDSQTGRKLTWDDVVKDKAAMLSLAERYFRKERAEIFTNGFDFDETFPFALPRNFALIQSGIYLQYDPYEVAPYAMGSSELMVPFSEIGDNLKLATAASSQQEDTGSAEDLFEIQGGQVVVPTFEIEVRTSARASQLLQKKKETIIVAAMFYGFPSDPKDEDETGQMGLMNKDIELSGNQRLARFEGLKFSKTELDKLKDKDFRLLINVYSGRKSSEDNLLSCGLAEVPASQFRGKRYSIQCNLIEESPNANDGPTISYALPSPGESTPAVLPLSVDCNERGELFWLGNQVKDIQALMANLRPVLEDLQKNGAKQLPGIQTNGCMMGTSGAVRDEYEALKNQLAKPTKTAAPAQPSTEPGKVKTSAKSPAPVKAAPASSSTTPAVTLNPKGEITLNGKKVALENLRKELQAALLRQATIPDKLDLKTTGETGMGMRGEVRTVIDESIDGAKWVRKKAAIEAMNAAVGKKLKTPTQLELASYQASGNFAYISARPKQADGKAIDYSKTDYAKDSKGKPFADHAIGLLKYENNAWKLLAYNIGVNTPPIEVWVKNYKAPKALFGNGQ
;
A
#
# COMPACT_ATOMS: atom_id res chain seq x y z
N MET A 1 -48.08 -46.68 -63.27
CA MET A 1 -47.25 -45.51 -62.91
C MET A 1 -46.25 -45.94 -61.83
N LYS A 2 -45.14 -46.51 -62.27
CA LYS A 2 -44.02 -47.04 -61.46
C LYS A 2 -42.75 -46.60 -62.18
N THR A 3 -42.25 -45.38 -61.95
CA THR A 3 -40.90 -44.98 -62.40
C THR A 3 -40.35 -43.64 -61.90
N HIS A 4 -40.97 -42.91 -60.95
CA HIS A 4 -40.47 -41.57 -60.57
C HIS A 4 -40.22 -41.29 -59.09
N PHE A 5 -40.12 -42.31 -58.23
CA PHE A 5 -39.84 -42.10 -56.79
C PHE A 5 -38.48 -42.62 -56.30
N ILE A 6 -37.58 -43.09 -57.19
CA ILE A 6 -36.28 -43.67 -56.80
C ILE A 6 -35.07 -42.80 -57.16
N ASN A 7 -35.23 -41.75 -57.97
CA ASN A 7 -34.09 -40.89 -58.38
C ASN A 7 -33.89 -39.60 -57.56
N LEU A 8 -34.68 -39.37 -56.49
CA LEU A 8 -34.47 -38.20 -55.61
C LEU A 8 -33.81 -38.55 -54.26
N VAL A 9 -33.63 -39.83 -53.95
CA VAL A 9 -32.98 -40.27 -52.69
C VAL A 9 -31.50 -40.63 -52.91
N LEU A 10 -31.06 -40.85 -54.16
CA LEU A 10 -29.66 -41.16 -54.50
C LEU A 10 -28.79 -39.95 -54.87
N LEU A 11 -29.35 -38.74 -54.94
CA LEU A 11 -28.56 -37.51 -55.20
C LEU A 11 -28.31 -36.64 -53.94
N VAL A 12 -28.87 -37.02 -52.79
CA VAL A 12 -28.71 -36.29 -51.51
C VAL A 12 -27.74 -37.01 -50.55
N LEU A 13 -27.31 -38.24 -50.88
CA LEU A 13 -26.37 -39.03 -50.07
C LEU A 13 -24.94 -39.09 -50.65
N SER A 14 -24.66 -38.47 -51.79
CA SER A 14 -23.32 -38.43 -52.40
C SER A 14 -22.58 -37.09 -52.23
N THR A 15 -23.15 -36.11 -51.52
CA THR A 15 -22.48 -34.84 -51.18
C THR A 15 -21.99 -34.77 -49.71
N LEU A 16 -22.07 -35.87 -48.96
CA LEU A 16 -21.72 -35.94 -47.54
C LEU A 16 -20.44 -36.73 -47.20
N VAL A 17 -19.59 -37.08 -48.19
CA VAL A 17 -18.34 -37.85 -47.94
C VAL A 17 -17.07 -37.21 -48.51
N TRP A 18 -17.11 -35.95 -48.97
CA TRP A 18 -15.91 -35.24 -49.45
C TRP A 18 -15.65 -33.91 -48.72
N ASN A 19 -15.54 -33.97 -47.40
CA ASN A 19 -14.91 -32.91 -46.60
C ASN A 19 -14.15 -33.46 -45.37
N GLY A 20 -13.63 -34.70 -45.46
CA GLY A 20 -12.69 -35.26 -44.48
C GLY A 20 -11.28 -35.25 -45.05
N CYS A 21 -10.33 -34.64 -44.33
CA CYS A 21 -8.92 -34.41 -44.70
C CYS A 21 -8.61 -33.11 -45.46
N LYS A 22 -9.00 -31.96 -44.91
CA LYS A 22 -8.03 -30.85 -44.87
C LYS A 22 -7.17 -31.08 -43.64
N LYS A 23 -5.86 -31.32 -43.85
CA LYS A 23 -4.88 -31.07 -42.79
C LYS A 23 -5.17 -29.67 -42.28
N ASN A 24 -5.51 -29.53 -41.01
CA ASN A 24 -5.52 -28.24 -40.34
C ASN A 24 -4.09 -27.72 -40.33
N THR A 25 -3.66 -27.11 -41.43
CA THR A 25 -2.62 -26.10 -41.37
C THR A 25 -3.24 -24.96 -40.58
N VAL A 26 -2.91 -24.91 -39.28
CA VAL A 26 -3.11 -23.73 -38.45
C VAL A 26 -2.53 -22.55 -39.25
N PRO A 27 -3.31 -21.50 -39.55
CA PRO A 27 -2.76 -20.33 -40.22
C PRO A 27 -1.66 -19.76 -39.32
N SER A 28 -0.39 -19.94 -39.69
CA SER A 28 0.75 -19.33 -39.00
C SER A 28 0.84 -17.85 -39.38
N ASN A 29 -0.09 -17.05 -38.89
CA ASN A 29 0.04 -15.59 -38.83
C ASN A 29 -1.02 -14.94 -37.93
N THR A 30 -1.28 -15.50 -36.75
CA THR A 30 -1.90 -14.69 -35.68
C THR A 30 -0.79 -13.80 -35.14
N ALA A 31 -0.83 -12.51 -35.45
CA ALA A 31 0.06 -11.55 -34.81
C ALA A 31 -0.14 -11.67 -33.29
N ILE A 32 0.93 -12.00 -32.58
CA ILE A 32 0.92 -12.11 -31.13
C ILE A 32 0.96 -10.68 -30.61
N TYR A 33 -0.16 -10.19 -30.06
CA TYR A 33 -0.26 -8.85 -29.53
C TYR A 33 0.08 -8.84 -28.04
N VAL A 34 1.07 -8.04 -27.65
CA VAL A 34 1.15 -7.53 -26.28
C VAL A 34 0.19 -6.33 -26.23
N PRO A 35 -0.85 -6.35 -25.39
CA PRO A 35 -1.83 -5.27 -25.37
C PRO A 35 -1.22 -4.00 -24.78
N GLU A 36 -1.60 -2.84 -25.30
CA GLU A 36 -1.30 -1.55 -24.68
C GLU A 36 -2.50 -1.07 -23.87
N VAL A 37 -2.23 -0.53 -22.69
CA VAL A 37 -3.25 -0.10 -21.74
C VAL A 37 -2.93 1.31 -21.26
N GLU A 38 -3.92 2.19 -21.30
CA GLU A 38 -3.83 3.53 -20.73
C GLU A 38 -4.78 3.67 -19.54
N THR A 39 -4.35 4.43 -18.53
CA THR A 39 -5.24 4.81 -17.43
C THR A 39 -6.09 6.00 -17.86
N MET A 40 -7.39 5.76 -17.97
CA MET A 40 -8.40 6.78 -18.22
C MET A 40 -8.94 7.35 -16.91
N ARG A 41 -9.49 8.57 -17.00
CA ARG A 41 -10.08 9.27 -15.86
C ARG A 41 -11.52 9.66 -16.13
N PHE A 42 -12.39 9.43 -15.15
CA PHE A 42 -13.75 9.94 -15.15
C PHE A 42 -13.99 10.71 -13.85
N ARG A 43 -14.19 12.02 -13.98
CA ARG A 43 -14.44 12.94 -12.88
C ARG A 43 -15.71 13.70 -13.14
N ASP A 44 -16.60 13.71 -12.16
CA ASP A 44 -17.81 14.51 -12.21
C ASP A 44 -18.24 14.89 -10.79
N GLN A 45 -18.92 16.02 -10.66
CA GLN A 45 -19.37 16.51 -9.36
C GLN A 45 -20.67 17.28 -9.48
N LYS A 46 -21.52 17.15 -8.47
CA LYS A 46 -22.79 17.87 -8.39
C LYS A 46 -23.10 18.26 -6.95
N GLY A 47 -23.35 19.55 -6.74
CA GLY A 47 -23.58 20.06 -5.40
C GLY A 47 -23.30 21.55 -5.24
N THR A 48 -23.85 22.17 -4.19
CA THR A 48 -23.60 23.61 -3.93
C THR A 48 -22.36 23.85 -3.07
N ASP A 49 -21.81 22.82 -2.44
CA ASP A 49 -20.68 22.90 -1.50
C ASP A 49 -19.48 22.04 -1.97
N CYS A 50 -19.46 21.58 -3.22
CA CYS A 50 -18.33 20.79 -3.74
C CYS A 50 -17.00 21.54 -3.72
N ASP A 51 -17.04 22.87 -3.91
CA ASP A 51 -15.87 23.75 -3.87
C ASP A 51 -15.54 24.25 -2.45
N SER A 52 -16.28 23.81 -1.42
CA SER A 52 -16.04 24.19 -0.03
C SER A 52 -14.70 23.68 0.47
N VAL A 53 -13.96 24.53 1.19
CA VAL A 53 -12.71 24.17 1.88
C VAL A 53 -12.93 23.50 3.24
N TYR A 54 -14.19 23.35 3.65
CA TYR A 54 -14.57 22.71 4.91
C TYR A 54 -15.01 21.26 4.67
N GLU A 55 -14.66 20.36 5.60
CA GLU A 55 -14.87 18.90 5.48
C GLU A 55 -16.34 18.47 5.66
N ASP A 56 -17.21 19.35 6.14
CA ASP A 56 -18.63 19.10 6.45
C ASP A 56 -19.55 19.26 5.23
N ARG A 57 -19.07 18.85 4.04
CA ARG A 57 -19.88 18.85 2.82
C ARG A 57 -21.04 17.88 2.98
N THR A 58 -22.25 18.37 2.77
CA THR A 58 -23.51 17.60 2.89
C THR A 58 -24.36 17.68 1.65
N ASN A 59 -24.01 18.56 0.71
CA ASN A 59 -24.69 18.70 -0.58
C ASN A 59 -23.73 18.44 -1.75
N CYS A 60 -22.61 17.76 -1.53
CA CYS A 60 -21.68 17.44 -2.62
C CYS A 60 -21.74 15.95 -2.91
N ALA A 61 -21.94 15.61 -4.17
CA ALA A 61 -21.65 14.30 -4.71
C ALA A 61 -20.46 14.43 -5.67
N TYR A 62 -19.47 13.56 -5.52
CA TYR A 62 -18.22 13.60 -6.29
C TYR A 62 -17.81 12.19 -6.75
N ILE A 63 -17.38 12.10 -8.01
CA ILE A 63 -16.85 10.89 -8.65
C ILE A 63 -15.42 11.18 -9.11
N ASP A 64 -14.48 10.28 -8.78
CA ASP A 64 -13.09 10.31 -9.25
C ASP A 64 -12.56 8.91 -9.52
N PHE A 65 -12.76 8.45 -10.75
CA PHE A 65 -12.32 7.14 -11.17
C PHE A 65 -11.08 7.22 -12.05
N ASP A 66 -10.01 6.55 -11.63
CA ASP A 66 -8.95 6.06 -12.52
C ASP A 66 -9.27 4.61 -12.92
N TYR A 67 -9.22 4.28 -14.21
CA TYR A 67 -9.50 2.92 -14.70
C TYR A 67 -8.73 2.57 -15.99
N PRO A 68 -8.41 1.28 -16.24
CA PRO A 68 -7.61 0.87 -17.39
C PRO A 68 -8.46 0.71 -18.66
N VAL A 69 -7.94 1.18 -19.79
CA VAL A 69 -8.52 0.98 -21.12
C VAL A 69 -7.47 0.42 -22.07
N VAL A 70 -7.81 -0.68 -22.74
CA VAL A 70 -6.94 -1.30 -23.74
C VAL A 70 -6.97 -0.50 -25.04
N THR A 71 -5.89 0.22 -25.35
CA THR A 71 -5.77 1.04 -26.56
C THR A 71 -5.33 0.22 -27.77
N THR A 72 -4.45 -0.77 -27.54
CA THR A 72 -3.97 -1.70 -28.58
C THR A 72 -4.15 -3.14 -28.12
N GLY A 73 -4.66 -4.02 -29.00
CA GLY A 73 -4.97 -5.41 -28.67
C GLY A 73 -6.11 -5.94 -29.53
N THR A 74 -6.47 -7.21 -29.36
CA THR A 74 -7.62 -7.80 -30.08
C THR A 74 -8.92 -7.12 -29.66
N GLN A 75 -9.88 -7.02 -30.57
CA GLN A 75 -11.18 -6.41 -30.25
C GLN A 75 -11.88 -7.15 -29.10
N ALA A 76 -11.75 -8.49 -29.05
CA ALA A 76 -12.31 -9.31 -27.98
C ALA A 76 -11.72 -8.96 -26.60
N LEU A 77 -10.41 -8.67 -26.52
CA LEU A 77 -9.78 -8.21 -25.29
C LEU A 77 -10.30 -6.82 -24.91
N LYS A 78 -10.34 -5.88 -25.85
CA LYS A 78 -10.86 -4.51 -25.62
C LYS A 78 -12.28 -4.54 -25.07
N ASP A 79 -13.16 -5.31 -25.70
CA ASP A 79 -14.56 -5.46 -25.29
C ASP A 79 -14.68 -6.10 -23.91
N SER A 80 -13.88 -7.13 -23.63
CA SER A 80 -13.91 -7.84 -22.35
C SER A 80 -13.41 -6.95 -21.21
N VAL A 81 -12.27 -6.27 -21.37
CA VAL A 81 -11.76 -5.34 -20.36
C VAL A 81 -12.78 -4.22 -20.14
N ALA A 82 -13.29 -3.58 -21.19
CA ALA A 82 -14.31 -2.53 -21.06
C ALA A 82 -15.56 -3.04 -20.31
N LYS A 83 -16.02 -4.26 -20.60
CA LYS A 83 -17.16 -4.87 -19.90
C LYS A 83 -16.91 -5.04 -18.40
N TYR A 84 -15.78 -5.63 -18.01
CA TYR A 84 -15.50 -5.87 -16.58
C TYR A 84 -15.25 -4.57 -15.82
N VAL A 85 -14.48 -3.65 -16.41
CA VAL A 85 -14.18 -2.35 -15.82
C VAL A 85 -15.46 -1.52 -15.66
N ASN A 86 -16.26 -1.38 -16.72
CA ASN A 86 -17.51 -0.61 -16.64
C ASN A 86 -18.51 -1.26 -15.67
N GLY A 87 -18.67 -2.58 -15.69
CA GLY A 87 -19.55 -3.28 -14.75
C GLY A 87 -19.17 -3.02 -13.30
N TYR A 88 -17.86 -3.06 -13.00
CA TYR A 88 -17.34 -2.75 -11.67
C TYR A 88 -17.58 -1.29 -11.26
N LEU A 89 -17.20 -0.31 -12.10
CA LEU A 89 -17.36 1.11 -11.79
C LEU A 89 -18.84 1.51 -11.66
N ILE A 90 -19.72 0.98 -12.50
CA ILE A 90 -21.16 1.24 -12.38
C ILE A 90 -21.72 0.59 -11.10
N GLY A 91 -21.21 -0.58 -10.70
CA GLY A 91 -21.52 -1.19 -9.41
C GLY A 91 -21.20 -0.27 -8.24
N ILE A 92 -20.01 0.34 -8.22
CA ILE A 92 -19.60 1.35 -7.22
C ILE A 92 -20.60 2.51 -7.17
N LEU A 93 -21.08 2.99 -8.32
CA LEU A 93 -22.00 4.12 -8.42
C LEU A 93 -23.43 3.79 -8.02
N THR A 94 -23.88 2.55 -8.24
CA THR A 94 -25.30 2.17 -8.08
C THR A 94 -25.60 1.30 -6.86
N GLY A 95 -24.57 0.91 -6.10
CA GLY A 95 -24.71 0.11 -4.87
C GLY A 95 -24.98 -1.39 -5.12
N GLY A 96 -24.73 -1.87 -6.34
CA GLY A 96 -24.85 -3.29 -6.71
C GLY A 96 -23.49 -3.99 -6.78
N SER A 97 -23.48 -5.31 -6.59
CA SER A 97 -22.30 -6.12 -6.94
C SER A 97 -22.09 -6.14 -8.47
N PRO A 98 -20.86 -6.30 -8.99
CA PRO A 98 -20.59 -6.30 -10.44
C PRO A 98 -21.39 -7.34 -11.26
N GLU A 99 -21.98 -8.32 -10.58
CA GLU A 99 -22.70 -9.45 -11.16
C GLU A 99 -24.24 -9.35 -11.03
N GLU A 100 -24.76 -8.39 -10.27
CA GLU A 100 -26.21 -8.18 -10.09
C GLU A 100 -26.74 -7.04 -10.98
N ASN A 101 -27.59 -7.41 -11.95
CA ASN A 101 -28.46 -6.58 -12.79
C ASN A 101 -28.33 -5.06 -12.62
N VAL A 102 -27.30 -4.52 -13.26
CA VAL A 102 -27.01 -3.10 -13.35
C VAL A 102 -28.13 -2.39 -14.13
N LYS A 103 -28.76 -1.37 -13.52
CA LYS A 103 -29.84 -0.58 -14.17
C LYS A 103 -29.34 0.41 -15.22
N ALA A 104 -28.02 0.57 -15.37
CA ALA A 104 -27.35 1.52 -16.25
C ALA A 104 -26.42 0.79 -17.23
N ALA A 105 -26.43 1.19 -18.51
CA ALA A 105 -25.65 0.58 -19.58
C ALA A 105 -24.28 1.27 -19.77
N THR A 106 -24.10 2.50 -19.29
CA THR A 106 -22.84 3.26 -19.39
C THR A 106 -22.42 3.90 -18.08
N LEU A 107 -21.16 4.34 -17.99
CA LEU A 107 -20.62 5.03 -16.81
C LEU A 107 -21.34 6.36 -16.56
N GLU A 108 -21.70 7.09 -17.62
CA GLU A 108 -22.47 8.33 -17.55
C GLU A 108 -23.89 8.11 -17.03
N GLU A 109 -24.53 6.99 -17.41
CA GLU A 109 -25.82 6.61 -16.85
C GLU A 109 -25.72 6.23 -15.37
N GLY A 110 -24.66 5.50 -14.99
CA GLY A 110 -24.34 5.24 -13.59
C GLY A 110 -24.15 6.53 -12.79
N ALA A 111 -23.43 7.52 -13.35
CA ALA A 111 -23.21 8.82 -12.72
C ALA A 111 -24.53 9.58 -12.52
N LYS A 112 -25.43 9.56 -13.52
CA LYS A 112 -26.78 10.13 -13.37
C LYS A 112 -27.56 9.49 -12.23
N VAL A 113 -27.50 8.17 -12.08
CA VAL A 113 -28.13 7.45 -10.96
C VAL A 113 -27.51 7.88 -9.64
N PHE A 114 -26.18 7.89 -9.53
CA PHE A 114 -25.46 8.34 -8.33
C PHE A 114 -25.87 9.74 -7.89
N PHE A 115 -25.90 10.70 -8.83
CA PHE A 115 -26.32 12.08 -8.53
C PHE A 115 -27.80 12.22 -8.21
N ALA A 116 -28.69 11.49 -8.88
CA ALA A 116 -30.13 11.50 -8.59
C ALA A 116 -30.42 10.88 -7.20
N THR A 117 -29.69 9.85 -6.82
CA THR A 117 -29.75 9.28 -5.47
C THR A 117 -29.33 10.33 -4.45
N HIS A 118 -28.17 10.97 -4.62
CA HIS A 118 -27.73 12.07 -3.74
C HIS A 118 -28.77 13.19 -3.64
N GLU A 119 -29.38 13.62 -4.75
CA GLU A 119 -30.44 14.65 -4.75
C GLU A 119 -31.65 14.27 -3.90
N THR A 120 -32.01 12.97 -3.88
CA THR A 120 -33.11 12.46 -3.04
C THR A 120 -32.82 12.63 -1.55
N TYR A 121 -31.55 12.68 -1.17
CA TYR A 121 -31.09 12.82 0.22
C TYR A 121 -30.48 14.19 0.54
N ASN A 122 -30.56 15.14 -0.39
CA ASN A 122 -29.94 16.45 -0.28
C ASN A 122 -30.47 17.23 0.94
N GLY A 123 -29.55 17.82 1.73
CA GLY A 123 -29.85 18.55 2.96
C GLY A 123 -30.02 17.65 4.20
N SER A 124 -29.85 16.33 4.05
CA SER A 124 -29.81 15.40 5.18
C SER A 124 -28.38 15.23 5.69
N ALA A 125 -28.11 15.71 6.91
CA ALA A 125 -26.84 15.49 7.59
C ALA A 125 -26.49 13.99 7.78
N MET A 126 -27.49 13.11 7.68
CA MET A 126 -27.34 11.65 7.82
C MET A 126 -26.60 10.97 6.67
N TYR A 127 -26.53 11.61 5.50
CA TYR A 127 -26.00 11.01 4.29
C TYR A 127 -24.65 11.60 3.85
N GLY A 128 -24.28 12.77 4.39
CA GLY A 128 -23.00 13.44 4.09
C GLY A 128 -22.80 13.69 2.58
N ALA A 129 -21.59 14.08 2.20
CA ALA A 129 -21.20 14.15 0.80
C ALA A 129 -21.09 12.74 0.21
N PHE A 130 -21.72 12.51 -0.94
CA PHE A 130 -21.52 11.26 -1.68
C PHE A 130 -20.14 11.26 -2.34
N THR A 131 -19.41 10.16 -2.22
CA THR A 131 -18.10 10.00 -2.87
C THR A 131 -18.01 8.65 -3.56
N ALA A 132 -17.47 8.62 -4.76
CA ALA A 132 -17.09 7.39 -5.44
C ALA A 132 -15.71 7.59 -6.04
N SER A 133 -14.75 6.75 -5.67
CA SER A 133 -13.39 6.86 -6.18
C SER A 133 -12.77 5.52 -6.53
N SER A 134 -11.80 5.53 -7.45
CA SER A 134 -11.03 4.35 -7.79
C SER A 134 -9.57 4.66 -8.11
N GLY A 135 -8.69 3.72 -7.78
CA GLY A 135 -7.34 3.62 -8.34
C GLY A 135 -7.26 2.42 -9.27
N SER A 136 -6.38 2.47 -10.27
CA SER A 136 -6.14 1.34 -11.17
C SER A 136 -4.67 1.09 -11.45
N ASP A 137 -4.35 -0.16 -11.73
CA ASP A 137 -3.02 -0.64 -12.10
C ASP A 137 -3.10 -1.80 -13.10
N VAL A 138 -2.01 -2.02 -13.83
CA VAL A 138 -1.81 -3.17 -14.72
C VAL A 138 -0.67 -4.01 -14.16
N VAL A 139 -1.03 -5.07 -13.44
CA VAL A 139 -0.09 -5.87 -12.62
C VAL A 139 0.58 -7.00 -13.40
N ARG A 140 0.15 -7.25 -14.64
CA ARG A 140 0.82 -8.11 -15.62
C ARG A 140 0.37 -7.75 -17.03
N ARG A 141 1.30 -7.68 -17.98
CA ARG A 141 1.03 -7.37 -19.38
C ARG A 141 2.03 -8.08 -20.28
N ASP A 142 1.58 -9.15 -20.92
CA ASP A 142 2.38 -9.90 -21.88
C ASP A 142 1.50 -10.48 -23.00
N SER A 143 2.12 -11.24 -23.90
CA SER A 143 1.43 -11.86 -25.04
C SER A 143 0.39 -12.92 -24.66
N GLN A 144 0.46 -13.48 -23.46
CA GLN A 144 -0.46 -14.50 -22.96
C GLN A 144 -1.54 -13.89 -22.07
N TYR A 145 -1.17 -13.00 -21.15
CA TYR A 145 -2.06 -12.50 -20.11
C TYR A 145 -1.97 -10.98 -19.91
N LEU A 146 -3.13 -10.40 -19.67
CA LEU A 146 -3.31 -9.05 -19.14
C LEU A 146 -4.00 -9.16 -17.78
N SER A 147 -3.32 -8.73 -16.72
CA SER A 147 -3.89 -8.64 -15.38
C SER A 147 -4.14 -7.18 -15.01
N ILE A 148 -5.39 -6.87 -14.70
CA ILE A 148 -5.84 -5.55 -14.25
C ILE A 148 -6.20 -5.60 -12.77
N ALA A 149 -5.92 -4.49 -12.08
CA ALA A 149 -6.26 -4.29 -10.68
C ALA A 149 -6.95 -2.94 -10.54
N ILE A 150 -8.12 -2.91 -9.90
CA ILE A 150 -8.86 -1.68 -9.59
C ILE A 150 -9.29 -1.76 -8.13
N SER A 151 -8.90 -0.77 -7.33
CA SER A 151 -9.42 -0.56 -5.99
C SER A 151 -10.47 0.53 -6.04
N GLY A 152 -11.59 0.34 -5.36
CA GLY A 152 -12.72 1.25 -5.36
C GLY A 152 -13.20 1.57 -3.95
N ASN A 153 -13.68 2.78 -3.76
CA ASN A 153 -14.38 3.21 -2.56
C ASN A 153 -15.66 3.95 -2.95
N SER A 154 -16.76 3.65 -2.26
CA SER A 154 -18.05 4.32 -2.46
C SER A 154 -18.64 4.70 -1.10
N PHE A 155 -19.00 5.95 -0.90
CA PHE A 155 -19.80 6.39 0.23
C PHE A 155 -21.04 7.11 -0.31
N GLN A 156 -22.20 6.53 -0.05
CA GLN A 156 -23.51 7.06 -0.48
C GLN A 156 -24.41 7.27 0.74
N GLY A 157 -23.79 7.69 1.86
CA GLY A 157 -24.39 7.69 3.20
C GLY A 157 -24.23 6.36 3.93
N GLY A 158 -24.70 6.33 5.19
CA GLY A 158 -24.55 5.19 6.10
C GLY A 158 -23.37 5.34 7.07
N ALA A 159 -23.03 4.28 7.80
CA ALA A 159 -22.03 4.33 8.88
C ALA A 159 -20.57 4.42 8.39
N HIS A 160 -20.26 3.85 7.23
CA HIS A 160 -18.92 3.85 6.63
C HIS A 160 -19.02 3.71 5.10
N GLY A 161 -17.92 3.99 4.40
CA GLY A 161 -17.81 3.72 2.95
C GLY A 161 -17.75 2.22 2.64
N SER A 162 -17.92 1.87 1.38
CA SER A 162 -17.78 0.52 0.85
C SER A 162 -16.49 0.47 0.05
N GLN A 163 -15.51 -0.25 0.57
CA GLN A 163 -14.29 -0.59 -0.15
C GLN A 163 -14.52 -1.90 -0.90
N THR A 164 -14.22 -1.91 -2.20
CA THR A 164 -14.29 -3.10 -3.04
C THR A 164 -13.14 -3.09 -4.04
N SER A 165 -12.90 -4.22 -4.68
CA SER A 165 -11.83 -4.36 -5.66
C SER A 165 -12.28 -5.18 -6.88
N LEU A 166 -11.61 -4.95 -8.02
CA LEU A 166 -11.61 -5.83 -9.18
C LEU A 166 -10.16 -6.24 -9.47
N PHE A 167 -9.84 -7.50 -9.23
CA PHE A 167 -8.62 -8.12 -9.72
C PHE A 167 -8.98 -9.20 -10.73
N ALA A 168 -8.44 -9.09 -11.93
CA ALA A 168 -8.77 -10.03 -13.00
C ALA A 168 -7.58 -10.23 -13.93
N THR A 169 -7.34 -11.49 -14.30
CA THR A 169 -6.46 -11.86 -15.40
C THR A 169 -7.28 -12.27 -16.61
N LEU A 170 -6.96 -11.73 -17.77
CA LEU A 170 -7.57 -12.05 -19.05
C LEU A 170 -6.50 -12.62 -19.99
N ASP A 171 -6.88 -13.58 -20.81
CA ASP A 171 -6.06 -14.03 -21.93
C ASP A 171 -5.92 -12.90 -22.96
N SER A 172 -4.69 -12.49 -23.28
CA SER A 172 -4.38 -11.32 -24.12
C SER A 172 -4.84 -11.46 -25.57
N GLN A 173 -5.11 -12.68 -26.04
CA GLN A 173 -5.53 -12.91 -27.42
C GLN A 173 -7.06 -13.00 -27.54
N THR A 174 -7.69 -13.69 -26.58
CA THR A 174 -9.12 -14.01 -26.63
C THR A 174 -9.99 -13.07 -25.77
N GLY A 175 -9.39 -12.32 -24.84
CA GLY A 175 -10.12 -11.52 -23.86
C GLY A 175 -10.81 -12.33 -22.77
N ARG A 176 -10.61 -13.65 -22.72
CA ARG A 176 -11.29 -14.52 -21.76
C ARG A 176 -10.70 -14.31 -20.35
N LYS A 177 -11.53 -13.94 -19.38
CA LYS A 177 -11.15 -13.87 -17.96
C LYS A 177 -10.86 -15.28 -17.43
N LEU A 178 -9.75 -15.43 -16.72
CA LEU A 178 -9.37 -16.67 -16.04
C LEU A 178 -10.17 -16.85 -14.75
N THR A 179 -10.49 -18.11 -14.46
CA THR A 179 -11.12 -18.56 -13.22
C THR A 179 -10.15 -19.47 -12.44
N TRP A 180 -10.47 -19.79 -11.19
CA TRP A 180 -9.67 -20.76 -10.43
C TRP A 180 -9.52 -22.10 -11.15
N ASP A 181 -10.53 -22.55 -11.90
CA ASP A 181 -10.49 -23.80 -12.67
C ASP A 181 -9.55 -23.74 -13.87
N ASP A 182 -9.21 -22.54 -14.36
CA ASP A 182 -8.19 -22.33 -15.38
C ASP A 182 -6.77 -22.31 -14.79
N VAL A 183 -6.63 -21.87 -13.54
CA VAL A 183 -5.33 -21.58 -12.94
C VAL A 183 -4.77 -22.76 -12.16
N VAL A 184 -5.60 -23.52 -11.44
CA VAL A 184 -5.14 -24.64 -10.59
C VAL A 184 -5.84 -25.97 -10.90
N LYS A 185 -5.14 -27.08 -10.69
CA LYS A 185 -5.65 -28.45 -10.87
C LYS A 185 -6.62 -28.84 -9.76
N ASP A 186 -6.27 -28.47 -8.54
CA ASP A 186 -6.99 -28.76 -7.30
C ASP A 186 -7.21 -27.46 -6.50
N LYS A 187 -8.47 -27.02 -6.44
CA LYS A 187 -8.86 -25.82 -5.69
C LYS A 187 -8.78 -26.01 -4.17
N ALA A 188 -8.93 -27.22 -3.64
CA ALA A 188 -8.82 -27.48 -2.21
C ALA A 188 -7.36 -27.40 -1.73
N ALA A 189 -6.43 -27.89 -2.55
CA ALA A 189 -5.00 -27.70 -2.31
C ALA A 189 -4.62 -26.21 -2.33
N MET A 190 -5.14 -25.46 -3.31
CA MET A 190 -4.91 -24.01 -3.38
C MET A 190 -5.53 -23.26 -2.19
N LEU A 191 -6.75 -23.63 -1.78
CA LEU A 191 -7.41 -23.07 -0.59
C LEU A 191 -6.55 -23.27 0.66
N SER A 192 -6.03 -24.48 0.86
CA SER A 192 -5.17 -24.79 2.02
C SER A 192 -3.85 -24.01 2.00
N LEU A 193 -3.27 -23.79 0.81
CA LEU A 193 -2.06 -22.98 0.65
C LEU A 193 -2.34 -21.50 0.91
N ALA A 194 -3.42 -20.96 0.34
CA ALA A 194 -3.86 -19.59 0.56
C ALA A 194 -4.15 -19.33 2.05
N GLU A 195 -4.75 -20.28 2.78
CA GLU A 195 -5.01 -20.13 4.22
C GLU A 195 -3.71 -20.01 5.02
N ARG A 196 -2.70 -20.81 4.69
CA ARG A 196 -1.39 -20.73 5.36
C ARG A 196 -0.74 -19.37 5.14
N TYR A 197 -0.76 -18.86 3.90
CA TYR A 197 -0.26 -17.53 3.60
C TYR A 197 -1.08 -16.46 4.32
N PHE A 198 -2.41 -16.57 4.32
CA PHE A 198 -3.28 -15.61 5.00
C PHE A 198 -2.99 -15.56 6.49
N ARG A 199 -2.90 -16.72 7.16
CA ARG A 199 -2.59 -16.79 8.60
C ARG A 199 -1.19 -16.28 8.93
N LYS A 200 -0.24 -16.40 8.01
CA LYS A 200 1.11 -15.86 8.14
C LYS A 200 1.12 -14.33 7.99
N GLU A 201 0.54 -13.81 6.91
CA GLU A 201 0.51 -12.37 6.60
C GLU A 201 -0.40 -11.58 7.55
N ARG A 202 -1.46 -12.21 8.05
CA ARG A 202 -2.42 -11.64 9.01
C ARG A 202 -2.27 -12.23 10.41
N ALA A 203 -1.07 -12.65 10.81
CA ALA A 203 -0.85 -13.31 12.10
C ALA A 203 -1.40 -12.49 13.29
N GLU A 204 -1.38 -11.16 13.19
CA GLU A 204 -1.86 -10.24 14.19
C GLU A 204 -3.36 -10.41 14.50
N ILE A 205 -4.23 -10.67 13.52
CA ILE A 205 -5.67 -10.78 13.80
C ILE A 205 -5.97 -12.08 14.57
N PHE A 206 -5.27 -13.17 14.25
CA PHE A 206 -5.41 -14.44 14.95
C PHE A 206 -4.91 -14.36 16.39
N THR A 207 -3.78 -13.67 16.61
CA THR A 207 -3.31 -13.42 17.99
C THR A 207 -4.25 -12.52 18.80
N ASN A 208 -5.10 -11.73 18.13
CA ASN A 208 -6.12 -10.89 18.76
C ASN A 208 -7.48 -11.58 18.93
N GLY A 209 -7.54 -12.90 18.73
CA GLY A 209 -8.72 -13.73 19.03
C GLY A 209 -9.70 -13.92 17.86
N PHE A 210 -9.36 -13.46 16.66
CA PHE A 210 -10.06 -13.86 15.45
C PHE A 210 -9.70 -15.29 15.06
N ASP A 211 -10.69 -16.06 14.62
CA ASP A 211 -10.45 -17.27 13.83
C ASP A 211 -11.58 -17.40 12.80
N PHE A 212 -11.35 -18.19 11.77
CA PHE A 212 -12.39 -18.47 10.78
C PHE A 212 -13.51 -19.28 11.43
N ASP A 213 -14.75 -18.92 11.14
CA ASP A 213 -15.94 -19.56 11.68
C ASP A 213 -17.06 -19.66 10.61
N GLU A 214 -18.27 -20.03 11.02
CA GLU A 214 -19.41 -20.14 10.09
C GLU A 214 -19.85 -18.78 9.51
N THR A 215 -19.53 -17.67 10.19
CA THR A 215 -19.83 -16.30 9.73
C THR A 215 -18.82 -15.84 8.69
N PHE A 216 -17.54 -16.14 8.93
CA PHE A 216 -16.43 -15.82 8.04
C PHE A 216 -15.61 -17.07 7.72
N PRO A 217 -16.16 -18.01 6.92
CA PRO A 217 -15.43 -19.19 6.53
C PRO A 217 -14.29 -18.81 5.58
N PHE A 218 -13.12 -19.45 5.73
CA PHE A 218 -12.05 -19.20 4.79
C PHE A 218 -12.40 -19.76 3.40
N ALA A 219 -12.17 -18.92 2.38
CA ALA A 219 -12.41 -19.26 0.99
C ALA A 219 -11.27 -18.74 0.12
N LEU A 220 -11.18 -19.23 -1.12
CA LEU A 220 -10.38 -18.56 -2.14
C LEU A 220 -11.05 -17.23 -2.48
N PRO A 221 -10.28 -16.16 -2.70
CA PRO A 221 -10.86 -14.86 -2.96
C PRO A 221 -11.57 -14.85 -4.31
N ARG A 222 -12.62 -14.03 -4.40
CA ARG A 222 -13.26 -13.66 -5.67
C ARG A 222 -12.30 -12.85 -6.55
N ASN A 223 -11.44 -12.06 -5.92
CA ASN A 223 -10.49 -11.17 -6.58
C ASN A 223 -9.08 -11.78 -6.53
N PHE A 224 -8.59 -12.24 -7.68
CA PHE A 224 -7.22 -12.68 -7.83
C PHE A 224 -6.67 -12.26 -9.20
N ALA A 225 -5.35 -12.11 -9.28
CA ALA A 225 -4.67 -11.80 -10.52
C ALA A 225 -3.32 -12.53 -10.58
N LEU A 226 -2.95 -13.01 -11.77
CA LEU A 226 -1.59 -13.42 -12.04
C LEU A 226 -0.68 -12.20 -12.10
N ILE A 227 0.42 -12.25 -11.36
CA ILE A 227 1.53 -11.31 -11.49
C ILE A 227 2.74 -12.04 -12.05
N GLN A 228 3.89 -11.37 -12.11
CA GLN A 228 5.13 -11.96 -12.64
C GLN A 228 5.56 -13.22 -11.85
N SER A 229 5.58 -13.13 -10.51
CA SER A 229 6.15 -14.15 -9.62
C SER A 229 5.12 -15.11 -8.99
N GLY A 230 3.82 -14.89 -9.20
CA GLY A 230 2.80 -15.72 -8.57
C GLY A 230 1.36 -15.31 -8.81
N ILE A 231 0.49 -15.71 -7.89
CA ILE A 231 -0.91 -15.31 -7.84
C ILE A 231 -1.10 -14.32 -6.69
N TYR A 232 -1.56 -13.12 -7.03
CA TYR A 232 -1.99 -12.11 -6.08
C TYR A 232 -3.44 -12.36 -5.67
N LEU A 233 -3.70 -12.43 -4.37
CA LEU A 233 -4.99 -12.70 -3.75
C LEU A 233 -5.47 -11.45 -3.01
N GLN A 234 -6.64 -10.94 -3.39
CA GLN A 234 -7.29 -9.80 -2.74
C GLN A 234 -8.58 -10.26 -2.07
N TYR A 235 -8.66 -10.08 -0.76
CA TYR A 235 -9.88 -10.26 0.01
C TYR A 235 -10.48 -8.89 0.31
N ASP A 236 -11.68 -8.63 -0.19
CA ASP A 236 -12.42 -7.42 0.15
C ASP A 236 -12.89 -7.50 1.63
N PRO A 237 -13.18 -6.36 2.29
CA PRO A 237 -13.81 -6.37 3.61
C PRO A 237 -15.10 -7.21 3.60
N TYR A 238 -15.36 -7.92 4.71
CA TYR A 238 -16.44 -8.90 4.87
C TYR A 238 -16.29 -10.22 4.12
N GLU A 239 -15.26 -10.41 3.27
CA GLU A 239 -15.13 -11.65 2.48
C GLU A 239 -14.72 -12.86 3.33
N VAL A 240 -13.66 -12.70 4.14
CA VAL A 240 -13.17 -13.74 5.08
C VAL A 240 -12.92 -13.19 6.48
N ALA A 241 -13.23 -11.92 6.73
CA ALA A 241 -13.08 -11.26 8.01
C ALA A 241 -14.01 -10.03 8.12
N PRO A 242 -14.37 -9.58 9.34
CA PRO A 242 -15.16 -8.36 9.54
C PRO A 242 -14.51 -7.12 8.93
N TYR A 243 -15.33 -6.13 8.54
CA TYR A 243 -14.85 -4.88 7.93
C TYR A 243 -13.82 -4.11 8.78
N ALA A 244 -13.92 -4.17 10.10
CA ALA A 244 -12.96 -3.55 11.01
C ALA A 244 -11.52 -4.09 10.85
N MET A 245 -11.35 -5.27 10.24
CA MET A 245 -10.04 -5.86 9.93
C MET A 245 -9.51 -5.46 8.55
N GLY A 246 -10.28 -4.67 7.79
CA GLY A 246 -9.92 -4.19 6.46
C GLY A 246 -9.87 -5.29 5.40
N SER A 247 -9.40 -4.92 4.21
CA SER A 247 -9.04 -5.87 3.16
C SER A 247 -7.81 -6.70 3.58
N SER A 248 -7.61 -7.84 2.93
CA SER A 248 -6.36 -8.61 3.05
C SER A 248 -5.76 -8.83 1.68
N GLU A 249 -4.46 -8.68 1.60
CA GLU A 249 -3.70 -8.80 0.35
C GLU A 249 -2.57 -9.79 0.60
N LEU A 250 -2.41 -10.79 -0.26
CA LEU A 250 -1.28 -11.72 -0.14
C LEU A 250 -0.86 -12.25 -1.51
N MET A 251 0.41 -12.63 -1.61
CA MET A 251 1.00 -13.21 -2.82
C MET A 251 1.38 -14.67 -2.55
N VAL A 252 0.93 -15.57 -3.42
CA VAL A 252 1.37 -16.98 -3.42
C VAL A 252 2.31 -17.19 -4.61
N PRO A 253 3.61 -17.46 -4.40
CA PRO A 253 4.57 -17.71 -5.47
C PRO A 253 4.19 -18.91 -6.33
N PHE A 254 4.50 -18.89 -7.63
CA PHE A 254 4.25 -20.05 -8.51
C PHE A 254 5.01 -21.31 -8.05
N SER A 255 6.22 -21.12 -7.51
CA SER A 255 7.05 -22.20 -6.96
C SER A 255 6.36 -22.96 -5.82
N GLU A 256 5.61 -22.26 -4.98
CA GLU A 256 4.86 -22.84 -3.85
C GLU A 256 3.53 -23.50 -4.28
N ILE A 257 2.99 -23.12 -5.44
CA ILE A 257 1.83 -23.78 -6.06
C ILE A 257 2.27 -25.08 -6.73
N GLY A 258 3.48 -25.10 -7.31
CA GLY A 258 4.14 -26.26 -7.88
C GLY A 258 3.27 -27.00 -8.89
N ASP A 259 3.20 -28.32 -8.75
CA ASP A 259 2.43 -29.20 -9.65
C ASP A 259 0.93 -28.89 -9.70
N ASN A 260 0.39 -28.11 -8.75
CA ASN A 260 -1.01 -27.72 -8.77
C ASN A 260 -1.31 -26.64 -9.82
N LEU A 261 -0.32 -25.98 -10.41
CA LEU A 261 -0.52 -24.96 -11.45
C LEU A 261 -0.96 -25.60 -12.79
N LYS A 262 -2.02 -25.08 -13.42
CA LYS A 262 -2.53 -25.53 -14.74
C LYS A 262 -1.96 -24.74 -15.92
N LEU A 263 -1.61 -23.49 -15.69
CA LEU A 263 -1.20 -22.59 -16.76
C LEU A 263 0.13 -23.10 -17.32
N ALA A 264 0.20 -23.22 -18.65
CA ALA A 264 1.48 -23.36 -19.31
C ALA A 264 2.23 -22.05 -19.06
N THR A 265 3.15 -22.07 -18.08
CA THR A 265 4.22 -21.08 -18.04
C THR A 265 4.78 -21.05 -19.45
N ALA A 266 4.58 -19.96 -20.21
CA ALA A 266 5.41 -19.75 -21.40
C ALA A 266 6.82 -20.01 -20.92
N ALA A 267 7.49 -21.00 -21.52
CA ALA A 267 8.69 -21.60 -20.97
C ALA A 267 9.67 -20.53 -20.46
N SER A 268 9.62 -20.22 -19.16
CA SER A 268 10.84 -20.23 -18.39
C SER A 268 11.08 -21.70 -18.09
N SER A 269 12.25 -22.16 -18.48
CA SER A 269 12.81 -23.45 -18.12
C SER A 269 12.45 -23.82 -16.69
N GLN A 270 12.14 -25.10 -16.48
CA GLN A 270 12.19 -25.68 -15.15
C GLN A 270 13.52 -25.30 -14.49
N GLN A 271 13.45 -24.54 -13.41
CA GLN A 271 14.46 -24.59 -12.38
C GLN A 271 13.83 -24.21 -11.05
N GLU A 272 14.11 -25.02 -10.04
CA GLU A 272 13.72 -24.79 -8.65
C GLU A 272 14.05 -23.35 -8.25
N ASP A 273 13.03 -22.62 -7.79
CA ASP A 273 13.15 -21.22 -7.40
C ASP A 273 13.84 -21.12 -6.05
N THR A 274 15.17 -21.13 -6.09
CA THR A 274 16.01 -20.54 -5.06
C THR A 274 16.40 -19.14 -5.50
N GLY A 275 15.45 -18.21 -5.68
CA GLY A 275 15.72 -16.77 -5.78
C GLY A 275 16.87 -16.39 -6.72
N SER A 276 16.93 -16.99 -7.92
CA SER A 276 18.00 -16.72 -8.86
C SER A 276 17.49 -15.88 -10.04
N ALA A 277 17.97 -14.65 -10.14
CA ALA A 277 18.71 -14.14 -11.30
C ALA A 277 18.09 -14.02 -12.70
N GLU A 278 17.50 -15.09 -13.21
CA GLU A 278 17.16 -15.25 -14.62
C GLU A 278 15.86 -14.51 -14.97
N ASP A 279 15.07 -14.12 -13.96
CA ASP A 279 13.87 -13.28 -14.11
C ASP A 279 14.16 -11.76 -14.19
N LEU A 280 15.39 -11.34 -13.89
CA LEU A 280 15.75 -9.92 -13.86
C LEU A 280 16.03 -9.33 -15.25
N PHE A 281 16.41 -10.15 -16.24
CA PHE A 281 16.90 -9.69 -17.55
C PHE A 281 16.45 -10.60 -18.69
N GLU A 282 16.22 -10.02 -19.85
CA GLU A 282 15.91 -10.80 -21.05
C GLU A 282 17.20 -11.43 -21.61
N ILE A 283 17.17 -12.73 -21.93
CA ILE A 283 18.28 -13.41 -22.60
C ILE A 283 17.95 -13.60 -24.08
N GLN A 284 18.74 -12.98 -24.96
CA GLN A 284 18.61 -13.12 -26.42
C GLN A 284 19.89 -13.73 -27.00
N GLY A 285 19.79 -14.95 -27.54
CA GLY A 285 20.91 -15.59 -28.25
C GLY A 285 22.16 -15.78 -27.39
N GLY A 286 22.01 -16.10 -26.10
CA GLY A 286 23.13 -16.26 -25.16
C GLY A 286 23.70 -14.94 -24.62
N GLN A 287 23.05 -13.81 -24.91
CA GLN A 287 23.40 -12.51 -24.36
C GLN A 287 22.34 -12.00 -23.40
N VAL A 288 22.77 -11.41 -22.30
CA VAL A 288 21.93 -10.65 -21.37
C VAL A 288 21.62 -9.30 -21.98
N VAL A 289 20.35 -8.95 -22.13
CA VAL A 289 19.90 -7.63 -22.57
C VAL A 289 19.76 -6.74 -21.35
N VAL A 290 20.53 -5.65 -21.31
CA VAL A 290 20.45 -4.66 -20.24
C VAL A 290 19.16 -3.84 -20.42
N PRO A 291 18.33 -3.70 -19.37
CA PRO A 291 17.14 -2.86 -19.42
C PRO A 291 17.47 -1.40 -19.79
N THR A 292 16.57 -0.76 -20.53
CA THR A 292 16.73 0.67 -20.88
C THR A 292 16.67 1.53 -19.62
N PHE A 293 17.57 2.51 -19.53
CA PHE A 293 17.56 3.56 -18.51
C PHE A 293 18.16 4.86 -19.06
N GLU A 294 17.92 5.95 -18.33
CA GLU A 294 18.42 7.28 -18.69
C GLU A 294 19.14 7.93 -17.50
N ILE A 295 20.16 8.73 -17.81
CA ILE A 295 20.87 9.57 -16.84
C ILE A 295 20.71 11.02 -17.27
N GLU A 296 20.05 11.81 -16.42
CA GLU A 296 19.99 13.26 -16.55
C GLU A 296 21.13 13.89 -15.73
N VAL A 297 21.93 14.73 -16.37
CA VAL A 297 22.99 15.48 -15.71
C VAL A 297 22.51 16.90 -15.44
N ARG A 298 22.30 17.22 -14.16
CA ARG A 298 21.99 18.58 -13.72
C ARG A 298 23.27 19.30 -13.34
N THR A 299 23.46 20.51 -13.83
CA THR A 299 24.67 21.31 -13.56
C THR A 299 24.35 22.58 -12.79
N SER A 300 25.27 23.03 -11.93
CA SER A 300 25.18 24.39 -11.37
C SER A 300 25.18 25.44 -12.49
N ALA A 301 24.65 26.64 -12.22
CA ALA A 301 24.63 27.71 -13.21
C ALA A 301 26.04 28.06 -13.72
N ARG A 302 27.02 28.09 -12.82
CA ARG A 302 28.43 28.35 -13.10
C ARG A 302 29.09 27.19 -13.85
N ALA A 303 28.83 25.93 -13.47
CA ALA A 303 29.30 24.77 -14.22
C ALA A 303 28.77 24.81 -15.66
N SER A 304 27.48 25.07 -15.84
CA SER A 304 26.84 25.20 -17.15
C SER A 304 27.51 26.29 -18.00
N GLN A 305 27.76 27.47 -17.42
CA GLN A 305 28.41 28.59 -18.10
C GLN A 305 29.87 28.26 -18.48
N LEU A 306 30.63 27.61 -17.59
CA LEU A 306 32.01 27.26 -17.86
C LEU A 306 32.13 26.22 -18.97
N LEU A 307 31.32 25.16 -18.91
CA LEU A 307 31.29 24.11 -19.93
C LEU A 307 30.97 24.69 -21.31
N GLN A 308 29.94 25.54 -21.39
CA GLN A 308 29.58 26.23 -22.65
C GLN A 308 30.71 27.13 -23.15
N LYS A 309 31.29 27.98 -22.28
CA LYS A 309 32.37 28.90 -22.63
C LYS A 309 33.60 28.17 -23.17
N LYS A 310 33.96 27.04 -22.54
CA LYS A 310 35.12 26.24 -22.91
C LYS A 310 34.85 25.24 -24.04
N LYS A 311 33.60 25.13 -24.51
CA LYS A 311 33.15 24.06 -25.43
C LYS A 311 33.50 22.67 -24.91
N GLU A 312 33.43 22.52 -23.59
CA GLU A 312 33.69 21.26 -22.90
C GLU A 312 32.47 20.36 -22.98
N THR A 313 32.70 19.06 -23.00
CA THR A 313 31.64 18.03 -23.04
C THR A 313 31.51 17.36 -21.67
N ILE A 314 30.46 16.55 -21.52
CA ILE A 314 30.23 15.73 -20.32
C ILE A 314 30.23 14.27 -20.75
N ILE A 315 30.97 13.42 -20.07
CA ILE A 315 30.93 11.97 -20.26
C ILE A 315 30.13 11.38 -19.12
N VAL A 316 29.11 10.59 -19.48
CA VAL A 316 28.36 9.73 -18.57
C VAL A 316 28.84 8.30 -18.82
N ALA A 317 29.59 7.75 -17.87
CA ALA A 317 30.14 6.41 -17.93
C ALA A 317 29.28 5.45 -17.10
N ALA A 318 28.75 4.41 -17.76
CA ALA A 318 28.01 3.32 -17.14
C ALA A 318 28.91 2.09 -17.06
N MET A 319 29.18 1.65 -15.84
CA MET A 319 29.99 0.47 -15.54
C MET A 319 29.10 -0.61 -14.93
N PHE A 320 29.10 -1.79 -15.54
CA PHE A 320 28.34 -2.94 -15.08
C PHE A 320 29.29 -3.96 -14.48
N TYR A 321 29.03 -4.39 -13.25
CA TYR A 321 29.93 -5.30 -12.54
C TYR A 321 29.16 -6.19 -11.56
N GLY A 322 29.80 -7.24 -11.05
CA GLY A 322 29.27 -8.04 -9.96
C GLY A 322 30.38 -8.68 -9.13
N PHE A 323 30.01 -9.60 -8.24
CA PHE A 323 30.96 -10.34 -7.43
C PHE A 323 31.06 -11.78 -7.97
N PRO A 324 32.21 -12.24 -8.46
CA PRO A 324 32.35 -13.57 -9.06
C PRO A 324 32.33 -14.67 -8.00
N SER A 325 31.92 -15.87 -8.41
CA SER A 325 31.90 -17.08 -7.57
C SER A 325 33.29 -17.67 -7.37
N ASP A 326 34.16 -17.57 -8.37
CA ASP A 326 35.57 -17.97 -8.29
C ASP A 326 36.45 -16.73 -8.02
N PRO A 327 37.26 -16.71 -6.94
CA PRO A 327 38.21 -15.64 -6.66
C PRO A 327 39.21 -15.33 -7.78
N LYS A 328 39.42 -16.23 -8.75
CA LYS A 328 40.31 -15.98 -9.89
C LYS A 328 39.76 -14.97 -10.89
N ASP A 329 38.43 -14.79 -10.90
CA ASP A 329 37.75 -13.81 -11.75
C ASP A 329 37.61 -12.45 -11.04
N GLU A 330 38.12 -12.32 -9.80
CA GLU A 330 38.12 -11.07 -9.03
C GLU A 330 39.23 -10.12 -9.52
N ASP A 331 38.89 -8.85 -9.67
CA ASP A 331 39.82 -7.74 -9.81
C ASP A 331 40.41 -7.30 -8.46
N GLU A 332 41.21 -6.24 -8.46
CA GLU A 332 41.88 -5.70 -7.26
C GLU A 332 40.90 -5.25 -6.16
N THR A 333 39.61 -5.11 -6.48
CA THR A 333 38.53 -4.69 -5.56
C THR A 333 37.63 -5.85 -5.15
N GLY A 334 37.91 -7.08 -5.60
CA GLY A 334 37.06 -8.25 -5.36
C GLY A 334 35.86 -8.33 -6.31
N GLN A 335 35.84 -7.51 -7.36
CA GLN A 335 34.72 -7.39 -8.30
C GLN A 335 35.06 -8.01 -9.66
N MET A 336 34.05 -8.19 -10.49
CA MET A 336 34.19 -8.66 -11.86
C MET A 336 33.39 -7.74 -12.78
N GLY A 337 34.08 -7.06 -13.69
CA GLY A 337 33.45 -6.21 -14.71
C GLY A 337 32.72 -7.05 -15.76
N LEU A 338 31.50 -6.64 -16.12
CA LEU A 338 30.67 -7.27 -17.15
C LEU A 338 30.68 -6.49 -18.47
N MET A 339 30.58 -5.15 -18.38
CA MET A 339 30.51 -4.24 -19.52
C MET A 339 30.78 -2.81 -19.06
N ASN A 340 31.35 -1.98 -19.92
CA ASN A 340 31.32 -0.52 -19.77
C ASN A 340 30.71 0.12 -21.01
N LYS A 341 29.95 1.21 -20.82
CA LYS A 341 29.42 2.02 -21.90
C LYS A 341 29.44 3.49 -21.52
N ASP A 342 30.04 4.30 -22.39
CA ASP A 342 30.09 5.76 -22.22
C ASP A 342 29.19 6.45 -23.24
N ILE A 343 28.54 7.53 -22.80
CA ILE A 343 27.83 8.48 -23.66
C ILE A 343 28.42 9.87 -23.42
N GLU A 344 28.91 10.49 -24.49
CA GLU A 344 29.44 11.85 -24.45
C GLU A 344 28.35 12.85 -24.87
N LEU A 345 27.99 13.75 -23.96
CA LEU A 345 27.01 14.80 -24.13
C LEU A 345 27.71 16.10 -24.51
N SER A 346 27.22 16.74 -25.58
CA SER A 346 27.80 17.98 -26.09
C SER A 346 26.79 19.14 -26.11
N GLY A 347 27.32 20.37 -26.08
CA GLY A 347 26.49 21.58 -26.09
C GLY A 347 25.51 21.63 -24.91
N ASN A 348 24.21 21.71 -25.23
CA ASN A 348 23.14 21.79 -24.24
C ASN A 348 22.49 20.43 -23.92
N GLN A 349 22.98 19.32 -24.48
CA GLN A 349 22.47 17.99 -24.14
C GLN A 349 22.83 17.65 -22.70
N ARG A 350 21.83 17.17 -21.95
CA ARG A 350 21.97 16.79 -20.53
C ARG A 350 21.38 15.42 -20.23
N LEU A 351 21.00 14.67 -21.25
CA LEU A 351 20.35 13.37 -21.10
C LEU A 351 21.16 12.32 -21.87
N ALA A 352 21.64 11.31 -21.15
CA ALA A 352 22.27 10.12 -21.70
C ALA A 352 21.28 8.95 -21.64
N ARG A 353 20.95 8.36 -22.79
CA ARG A 353 20.02 7.24 -22.89
C ARG A 353 20.78 5.95 -23.22
N PHE A 354 20.68 4.97 -22.34
CA PHE A 354 21.31 3.66 -22.48
C PHE A 354 20.24 2.67 -22.90
N GLU A 355 20.32 2.19 -24.14
CA GLU A 355 19.38 1.23 -24.70
C GLU A 355 20.08 0.23 -25.61
N GLY A 356 19.52 -0.98 -25.73
CA GLY A 356 20.04 -2.03 -26.60
C GLY A 356 21.42 -2.59 -26.20
N LEU A 357 21.86 -2.38 -24.96
CA LEU A 357 23.14 -2.92 -24.48
C LEU A 357 23.01 -4.43 -24.21
N LYS A 358 24.05 -5.19 -24.54
CA LYS A 358 24.07 -6.64 -24.39
C LYS A 358 25.43 -7.15 -23.95
N PHE A 359 25.49 -8.00 -22.95
CA PHE A 359 26.72 -8.68 -22.52
C PHE A 359 26.52 -10.20 -22.46
N SER A 360 27.61 -10.95 -22.31
CA SER A 360 27.57 -12.42 -22.38
C SER A 360 26.85 -13.03 -21.17
N LYS A 361 25.94 -13.98 -21.39
CA LYS A 361 25.34 -14.78 -20.32
C LYS A 361 26.41 -15.56 -19.54
N THR A 362 27.46 -16.02 -20.22
CA THR A 362 28.57 -16.72 -19.56
C THR A 362 29.25 -15.87 -18.49
N GLU A 363 29.35 -14.55 -18.69
CA GLU A 363 29.93 -13.66 -17.67
C GLU A 363 28.96 -13.44 -16.50
N LEU A 364 27.64 -13.35 -16.77
CA LEU A 364 26.61 -13.36 -15.73
C LEU A 364 26.69 -14.65 -14.89
N ASP A 365 26.85 -15.80 -15.56
CA ASP A 365 26.89 -17.12 -14.93
C ASP A 365 28.08 -17.30 -13.98
N LYS A 366 29.13 -16.49 -14.08
CA LYS A 366 30.26 -16.48 -13.13
C LYS A 366 29.94 -15.75 -11.81
N LEU A 367 28.94 -14.86 -11.76
CA LEU A 367 28.64 -14.08 -10.55
C LEU A 367 28.01 -14.92 -9.42
N LYS A 368 28.30 -14.58 -8.16
CA LYS A 368 27.66 -15.14 -6.94
C LYS A 368 26.19 -14.74 -6.87
N ASP A 369 25.92 -13.46 -7.11
CA ASP A 369 24.61 -12.86 -7.23
C ASP A 369 24.46 -12.34 -8.65
N LYS A 370 23.35 -12.67 -9.32
CA LYS A 370 23.11 -12.24 -10.70
C LYS A 370 22.38 -10.91 -10.79
N ASP A 371 21.96 -10.33 -9.66
CA ASP A 371 21.54 -8.93 -9.60
C ASP A 371 22.78 -8.01 -9.65
N PHE A 372 23.38 -7.94 -10.84
CA PHE A 372 24.61 -7.18 -11.07
C PHE A 372 24.42 -5.69 -10.77
N ARG A 373 25.52 -4.99 -10.54
CA ARG A 373 25.56 -3.57 -10.17
C ARG A 373 25.77 -2.70 -11.40
N LEU A 374 25.04 -1.59 -11.46
CA LEU A 374 25.28 -0.47 -12.34
C LEU A 374 25.90 0.66 -11.53
N LEU A 375 27.11 1.07 -11.90
CA LEU A 375 27.78 2.26 -11.41
C LEU A 375 27.78 3.34 -12.49
N ILE A 376 27.26 4.52 -12.17
CA ILE A 376 27.33 5.70 -13.02
C ILE A 376 28.36 6.66 -12.46
N ASN A 377 29.30 7.03 -13.32
CA ASN A 377 30.25 8.09 -13.07
C ASN A 377 30.10 9.20 -14.13
N VAL A 378 30.17 10.46 -13.71
CA VAL A 378 30.00 11.61 -14.60
C VAL A 378 31.20 12.54 -14.43
N TYR A 379 31.85 12.87 -15.55
CA TYR A 379 33.03 13.73 -15.57
C TYR A 379 33.07 14.59 -16.84
N SER A 380 33.90 15.63 -16.86
CA SER A 380 34.09 16.42 -18.08
C SER A 380 34.83 15.63 -19.15
N GLY A 381 34.50 15.83 -20.43
CA GLY A 381 35.07 15.08 -21.56
C GLY A 381 36.48 15.48 -21.98
N ARG A 382 37.13 16.38 -21.22
CA ARG A 382 38.54 16.78 -21.37
C ARG A 382 38.88 17.30 -22.76
N LYS A 383 37.95 18.03 -23.41
CA LYS A 383 38.18 18.69 -24.70
C LYS A 383 38.95 19.99 -24.56
N SER A 384 38.77 20.67 -23.43
CA SER A 384 39.31 22.00 -23.17
C SER A 384 40.31 22.05 -22.00
N SER A 385 40.44 20.94 -21.27
CA SER A 385 41.33 20.78 -20.13
C SER A 385 41.75 19.32 -20.01
N GLU A 386 42.99 19.07 -19.60
CA GLU A 386 43.45 17.70 -19.34
C GLU A 386 42.87 17.12 -18.04
N ASP A 387 42.39 17.98 -17.14
CA ASP A 387 41.80 17.62 -15.85
C ASP A 387 40.27 17.52 -15.89
N ASN A 388 39.71 16.75 -14.96
CA ASN A 388 38.28 16.74 -14.75
C ASN A 388 37.84 18.10 -14.15
N LEU A 389 36.78 18.70 -14.70
CA LEU A 389 36.25 19.98 -14.22
C LEU A 389 35.03 19.81 -13.30
N LEU A 390 34.41 18.62 -13.28
CA LEU A 390 33.12 18.39 -12.62
C LEU A 390 33.26 17.50 -11.38
N SER A 391 32.64 17.90 -10.28
CA SER A 391 32.36 17.03 -9.14
C SER A 391 30.89 16.64 -9.20
N CYS A 392 30.62 15.37 -9.45
CA CYS A 392 29.27 14.84 -9.64
C CYS A 392 28.93 13.80 -8.57
N GLY A 393 27.64 13.66 -8.27
CA GLY A 393 27.12 12.55 -7.50
C GLY A 393 27.41 11.20 -8.17
N LEU A 394 27.58 10.17 -7.34
CA LEU A 394 27.80 8.79 -7.79
C LEU A 394 26.50 8.00 -7.64
N ALA A 395 26.11 7.26 -8.67
CA ALA A 395 24.95 6.37 -8.60
C ALA A 395 25.40 4.92 -8.69
N GLU A 396 25.07 4.14 -7.68
CA GLU A 396 25.28 2.70 -7.70
C GLU A 396 23.96 1.99 -7.37
N VAL A 397 23.44 1.25 -8.34
CA VAL A 397 22.11 0.63 -8.24
C VAL A 397 22.18 -0.83 -8.70
N PRO A 398 21.48 -1.75 -8.04
CA PRO A 398 21.34 -3.11 -8.54
C PRO A 398 20.46 -3.13 -9.79
N ALA A 399 20.66 -4.15 -10.61
CA ALA A 399 20.07 -4.21 -11.94
C ALA A 399 18.57 -4.51 -11.95
N SER A 400 18.06 -5.15 -10.89
CA SER A 400 16.65 -5.23 -10.54
C SER A 400 15.98 -3.86 -10.41
N GLN A 401 16.74 -2.79 -10.14
CA GLN A 401 16.19 -1.49 -9.75
C GLN A 401 16.40 -0.37 -10.77
N PHE A 402 17.12 -0.53 -11.89
CA PHE A 402 17.26 0.57 -12.88
C PHE A 402 16.35 0.44 -14.11
N ARG A 403 15.65 -0.67 -14.27
CA ARG A 403 14.79 -0.92 -15.43
C ARG A 403 13.76 0.20 -15.62
N GLY A 404 13.76 0.81 -16.81
CA GLY A 404 12.75 1.78 -17.19
C GLY A 404 12.78 3.04 -16.33
N LYS A 405 13.96 3.47 -15.87
CA LYS A 405 14.10 4.66 -15.01
C LYS A 405 15.03 5.70 -15.58
N ARG A 406 14.78 6.95 -15.18
CA ARG A 406 15.71 8.06 -15.31
C ARG A 406 16.22 8.49 -13.95
N TYR A 407 17.54 8.52 -13.79
CA TYR A 407 18.19 9.07 -12.60
C TYR A 407 18.76 10.46 -12.89
N SER A 408 18.53 11.40 -11.97
CA SER A 408 19.10 12.74 -12.05
C SER A 408 20.32 12.85 -11.15
N ILE A 409 21.47 13.19 -11.74
CA ILE A 409 22.76 13.33 -11.05
C ILE A 409 23.15 14.81 -11.06
N GLN A 410 23.36 15.36 -9.86
CA GLN A 410 23.84 16.72 -9.70
C GLN A 410 25.36 16.79 -9.89
N CYS A 411 25.79 17.74 -10.71
CA CYS A 411 27.18 18.03 -11.04
C CYS A 411 27.49 19.50 -10.79
N ASN A 412 28.52 19.76 -9.99
CA ASN A 412 29.04 21.11 -9.76
C ASN A 412 30.46 21.21 -10.31
N LEU A 413 31.02 22.42 -10.36
CA LEU A 413 32.47 22.52 -10.56
C LEU A 413 33.19 21.98 -9.33
N ILE A 414 34.36 21.36 -9.53
CA ILE A 414 35.18 20.85 -8.41
C ILE A 414 35.50 21.97 -7.40
N GLU A 415 35.71 23.20 -7.89
CA GLU A 415 35.94 24.39 -7.05
C GLU A 415 34.71 24.88 -6.26
N GLU A 416 33.50 24.46 -6.64
CA GLU A 416 32.25 24.87 -5.98
C GLU A 416 31.89 23.94 -4.82
N SER A 417 32.14 22.65 -5.01
CA SER A 417 31.91 21.64 -4.01
C SER A 417 32.86 20.48 -4.28
N PRO A 418 34.01 20.40 -3.57
CA PRO A 418 34.99 19.34 -3.79
C PRO A 418 34.49 17.96 -3.33
N ASN A 419 33.34 17.89 -2.64
CA ASN A 419 32.72 16.67 -2.12
C ASN A 419 31.23 16.60 -2.49
N ALA A 420 30.88 16.61 -3.79
CA ALA A 420 29.51 16.31 -4.21
C ALA A 420 29.19 14.81 -3.98
N ASN A 421 29.01 14.40 -2.72
CA ASN A 421 28.72 13.01 -2.31
C ASN A 421 27.22 12.71 -2.16
N ASP A 422 26.34 13.56 -2.68
CA ASP A 422 24.93 13.22 -2.80
C ASP A 422 24.79 12.48 -4.13
N GLY A 423 24.47 11.18 -4.10
CA GLY A 423 24.28 10.35 -5.30
C GLY A 423 23.14 10.83 -6.21
N PRO A 424 22.44 9.96 -6.95
CA PRO A 424 21.28 10.43 -7.70
C PRO A 424 20.28 11.04 -6.72
N THR A 425 19.75 12.22 -7.01
CA THR A 425 18.85 12.93 -6.09
C THR A 425 17.38 12.76 -6.48
N ILE A 426 17.12 12.31 -7.71
CA ILE A 426 15.78 12.09 -8.25
C ILE A 426 15.76 10.82 -9.10
N SER A 427 14.69 10.03 -8.95
CA SER A 427 14.35 8.88 -9.79
C SER A 427 12.99 9.12 -10.45
N TYR A 428 12.92 9.01 -11.77
CA TYR A 428 11.70 9.09 -12.55
C TYR A 428 11.38 7.78 -13.26
N ALA A 429 10.11 7.46 -13.44
CA ALA A 429 9.70 6.34 -14.28
C ALA A 429 9.71 6.76 -15.76
N LEU A 430 10.33 5.94 -16.60
CA LEU A 430 10.28 6.10 -18.06
C LEU A 430 9.00 5.47 -18.61
N PRO A 431 8.43 6.04 -19.69
CA PRO A 431 7.35 5.40 -20.43
C PRO A 431 7.80 4.07 -21.02
N SER A 432 6.85 3.16 -21.25
CA SER A 432 7.12 1.93 -21.98
C SER A 432 7.62 2.24 -23.40
N PRO A 433 8.41 1.35 -24.03
CA PRO A 433 8.78 1.50 -25.43
C PRO A 433 7.54 1.68 -26.32
N GLY A 434 7.43 2.83 -27.00
CA GLY A 434 6.31 3.16 -27.88
C GLY A 434 5.26 4.11 -27.27
N GLU A 435 5.31 4.38 -25.97
CA GLU A 435 4.43 5.37 -25.33
C GLU A 435 4.93 6.81 -25.55
N SER A 436 4.00 7.75 -25.67
CA SER A 436 4.33 9.17 -25.74
C SER A 436 4.97 9.63 -24.43
N THR A 437 6.13 10.28 -24.49
CA THR A 437 6.79 10.82 -23.30
C THR A 437 6.01 12.01 -22.74
N PRO A 438 5.51 11.95 -21.50
CA PRO A 438 4.80 13.08 -20.91
C PRO A 438 5.77 14.24 -20.67
N ALA A 439 5.24 15.47 -20.65
CA ALA A 439 6.04 16.68 -20.46
C ALA A 439 6.82 16.69 -19.12
N VAL A 440 6.28 16.02 -18.10
CA VAL A 440 6.92 15.81 -16.79
C VAL A 440 6.78 14.33 -16.44
N LEU A 441 7.90 13.63 -16.27
CA LEU A 441 7.90 12.23 -15.84
C LEU A 441 7.47 12.13 -14.37
N PRO A 442 6.72 11.08 -13.97
CA PRO A 442 6.43 10.84 -12.57
C PRO A 442 7.68 10.35 -11.82
N LEU A 443 7.78 10.67 -10.53
CA LEU A 443 8.79 10.09 -9.64
C LEU A 443 8.57 8.59 -9.49
N SER A 444 9.64 7.81 -9.37
CA SER A 444 9.58 6.36 -9.24
C SER A 444 9.99 5.90 -7.84
N VAL A 445 9.12 5.12 -7.21
CA VAL A 445 9.34 4.40 -5.94
C VAL A 445 9.21 2.91 -6.21
N ASP A 446 10.04 2.09 -5.58
CA ASP A 446 9.95 0.63 -5.74
C ASP A 446 9.51 -0.05 -4.45
N CYS A 447 8.93 -1.23 -4.60
CA CYS A 447 8.82 -2.18 -3.51
C CYS A 447 9.37 -3.54 -3.92
N ASN A 448 9.83 -4.29 -2.94
CA ASN A 448 10.09 -5.71 -3.13
C ASN A 448 8.83 -6.55 -2.83
N GLU A 449 8.96 -7.86 -3.01
CA GLU A 449 7.91 -8.84 -2.80
C GLU A 449 7.40 -8.93 -1.35
N ARG A 450 8.10 -8.31 -0.39
CA ARG A 450 7.69 -8.21 1.02
C ARG A 450 6.99 -6.89 1.34
N GLY A 451 6.76 -6.05 0.32
CA GLY A 451 6.15 -4.72 0.48
C GLY A 451 7.10 -3.67 1.08
N GLU A 452 8.40 -3.96 1.19
CA GLU A 452 9.38 -2.99 1.69
C GLU A 452 9.65 -1.93 0.62
N LEU A 453 9.69 -0.65 1.02
CA LEU A 453 9.84 0.49 0.12
C LEU A 453 11.30 0.78 -0.21
N PHE A 454 11.58 1.23 -1.42
CA PHE A 454 12.90 1.67 -1.87
C PHE A 454 12.82 3.00 -2.62
N TRP A 455 13.76 3.89 -2.31
CA TRP A 455 13.94 5.19 -2.96
C TRP A 455 15.40 5.34 -3.39
N LEU A 456 15.63 5.61 -4.68
CA LEU A 456 16.97 5.66 -5.28
C LEU A 456 17.79 4.38 -5.01
N GLY A 457 17.08 3.25 -4.99
CA GLY A 457 17.62 1.93 -4.69
C GLY A 457 17.98 1.64 -3.22
N ASN A 458 17.75 2.60 -2.32
CA ASN A 458 17.95 2.40 -0.89
C ASN A 458 16.64 2.05 -0.21
N GLN A 459 16.67 1.05 0.68
CA GLN A 459 15.50 0.68 1.47
C GLN A 459 15.07 1.85 2.36
N VAL A 460 13.77 2.13 2.37
CA VAL A 460 13.12 3.15 3.18
C VAL A 460 12.27 2.46 4.23
N LYS A 461 12.35 2.94 5.47
CA LYS A 461 11.73 2.29 6.64
C LYS A 461 10.20 2.20 6.52
N ASP A 462 9.55 3.27 6.07
CA ASP A 462 8.10 3.40 5.98
C ASP A 462 7.72 4.56 5.05
N ILE A 463 6.41 4.74 4.80
CA ILE A 463 5.88 5.80 3.91
C ILE A 463 6.22 7.20 4.45
N GLN A 464 6.28 7.40 5.77
CA GLN A 464 6.58 8.72 6.34
C GLN A 464 8.06 9.10 6.10
N ALA A 465 8.97 8.14 6.24
CA ALA A 465 10.37 8.30 5.87
C ALA A 465 10.52 8.57 4.35
N LEU A 466 9.71 7.90 3.51
CA LEU A 466 9.68 8.18 2.08
C LEU A 466 9.26 9.63 1.78
N MET A 467 8.17 10.11 2.40
CA MET A 467 7.73 11.51 2.24
C MET A 467 8.76 12.52 2.75
N ALA A 468 9.48 12.20 3.83
CA ALA A 468 10.58 13.02 4.32
C ALA A 468 11.73 13.13 3.30
N ASN A 469 12.03 12.06 2.57
CA ASN A 469 13.01 12.05 1.48
C ASN A 469 12.52 12.82 0.23
N LEU A 470 11.22 12.73 -0.08
CA LEU A 470 10.63 13.38 -1.26
C LEU A 470 10.42 14.89 -1.08
N ARG A 471 10.15 15.37 0.13
CA ARG A 471 9.94 16.80 0.42
C ARG A 471 11.06 17.70 -0.11
N PRO A 472 12.35 17.51 0.24
CA PRO A 472 13.42 18.38 -0.25
C PRO A 472 13.58 18.32 -1.77
N VAL A 473 13.27 17.18 -2.41
CA VAL A 473 13.28 17.04 -3.87
C VAL A 473 12.22 17.93 -4.53
N LEU A 474 10.99 17.90 -4.01
CA LEU A 474 9.90 18.74 -4.53
C LEU A 474 10.16 20.23 -4.32
N GLU A 475 10.70 20.60 -3.16
CA GLU A 475 11.10 21.99 -2.86
C GLU A 475 12.22 22.48 -3.79
N ASP A 476 13.21 21.64 -4.09
CA ASP A 476 14.27 21.95 -5.05
C ASP A 476 13.70 22.18 -6.46
N LEU A 477 12.80 21.30 -6.92
CA LEU A 477 12.14 21.46 -8.22
C LEU A 477 11.37 22.78 -8.31
N GLN A 478 10.63 23.17 -7.27
CA GLN A 478 9.94 24.46 -7.22
C GLN A 478 10.90 25.65 -7.24
N LYS A 479 11.97 25.61 -6.42
CA LYS A 479 13.00 26.67 -6.39
C LYS A 479 13.66 26.85 -7.76
N ASN A 480 13.81 25.78 -8.52
CA ASN A 480 14.37 25.78 -9.87
C ASN A 480 13.31 26.03 -10.97
N GLY A 481 12.11 26.50 -10.61
CA GLY A 481 11.13 27.01 -11.57
C GLY A 481 10.18 25.97 -12.17
N ALA A 482 10.07 24.77 -11.59
CA ALA A 482 9.07 23.80 -12.01
C ALA A 482 7.66 24.37 -11.83
N LYS A 483 6.96 24.61 -12.95
CA LYS A 483 5.57 25.12 -12.96
C LYS A 483 4.56 24.09 -12.45
N GLN A 484 4.88 22.80 -12.62
CA GLN A 484 4.08 21.66 -12.18
C GLN A 484 5.02 20.66 -11.52
N LEU A 485 4.67 20.22 -10.30
CA LEU A 485 5.38 19.14 -9.62
C LEU A 485 5.08 17.79 -10.28
N PRO A 486 6.05 16.86 -10.35
CA PRO A 486 5.85 15.54 -10.94
C PRO A 486 4.78 14.74 -10.20
N GLY A 487 4.16 13.77 -10.90
CA GLY A 487 3.38 12.71 -10.25
C GLY A 487 4.29 11.71 -9.52
N ILE A 488 3.71 10.64 -8.98
CA ILE A 488 4.45 9.51 -8.39
C ILE A 488 3.93 8.21 -8.97
N GLN A 489 4.84 7.25 -9.18
CA GLN A 489 4.59 5.90 -9.66
C GLN A 489 5.33 4.92 -8.76
N THR A 490 4.66 3.82 -8.44
CA THR A 490 5.19 2.71 -7.64
C THR A 490 5.44 1.50 -8.53
N ASN A 491 6.58 0.82 -8.38
CA ASN A 491 6.89 -0.41 -9.11
C ASN A 491 7.04 -1.57 -8.12
N GLY A 492 6.37 -2.70 -8.39
CA GLY A 492 6.48 -3.90 -7.54
C GLY A 492 5.79 -3.79 -6.18
N CYS A 493 5.02 -2.71 -5.94
CA CYS A 493 4.31 -2.48 -4.69
C CYS A 493 2.95 -3.17 -4.66
N MET A 494 2.60 -3.71 -3.49
CA MET A 494 1.23 -4.16 -3.19
C MET A 494 0.27 -2.98 -3.33
N MET A 495 -0.94 -3.21 -3.84
CA MET A 495 -1.90 -2.15 -4.16
C MET A 495 -2.24 -1.26 -2.95
N GLY A 496 -2.38 -1.82 -1.75
CA GLY A 496 -2.56 -1.03 -0.53
C GLY A 496 -1.39 -0.07 -0.25
N THR A 497 -0.16 -0.54 -0.47
CA THR A 497 1.06 0.27 -0.34
C THR A 497 1.15 1.32 -1.45
N SER A 498 0.85 0.96 -2.69
CA SER A 498 0.83 1.88 -3.84
C SER A 498 -0.18 3.01 -3.63
N GLY A 499 -1.39 2.68 -3.16
CA GLY A 499 -2.42 3.66 -2.82
C GLY A 499 -1.99 4.59 -1.69
N ALA A 500 -1.47 4.04 -0.60
CA ALA A 500 -1.02 4.83 0.54
C ALA A 500 0.16 5.77 0.19
N VAL A 501 1.11 5.31 -0.65
CA VAL A 501 2.20 6.17 -1.16
C VAL A 501 1.65 7.32 -2.00
N ARG A 502 0.68 7.04 -2.87
CA ARG A 502 0.04 8.07 -3.71
C ARG A 502 -0.72 9.10 -2.89
N ASP A 503 -1.50 8.66 -1.90
CA ASP A 503 -2.32 9.54 -1.06
C ASP A 503 -1.45 10.48 -0.20
N GLU A 504 -0.42 9.93 0.45
CA GLU A 504 0.54 10.70 1.25
C GLU A 504 1.37 11.67 0.38
N TYR A 505 1.71 11.26 -0.84
CA TYR A 505 2.41 12.12 -1.80
C TYR A 505 1.55 13.30 -2.27
N GLU A 506 0.27 13.09 -2.57
CA GLU A 506 -0.64 14.18 -2.92
C GLU A 506 -0.88 15.12 -1.72
N ALA A 507 -0.98 14.58 -0.50
CA ALA A 507 -1.03 15.39 0.71
C ALA A 507 0.23 16.28 0.87
N LEU A 508 1.42 15.73 0.61
CA LEU A 508 2.68 16.47 0.61
C LEU A 508 2.70 17.59 -0.45
N LYS A 509 2.29 17.32 -1.69
CA LYS A 509 2.18 18.34 -2.75
C LYS A 509 1.25 19.47 -2.35
N ASN A 510 0.10 19.15 -1.75
CA ASN A 510 -0.87 20.14 -1.28
C ASN A 510 -0.31 21.01 -0.13
N GLN A 511 0.53 20.45 0.74
CA GLN A 511 1.23 21.23 1.76
C GLN A 511 2.22 22.22 1.15
N LEU A 512 2.99 21.80 0.14
CA LEU A 512 3.99 22.64 -0.55
C LEU A 512 3.36 23.73 -1.44
N ALA A 513 2.10 23.56 -1.86
CA ALA A 513 1.37 24.55 -2.64
C ALA A 513 0.84 25.74 -1.80
N LYS A 514 0.75 25.59 -0.47
CA LYS A 514 0.28 26.68 0.41
C LYS A 514 1.43 27.68 0.65
N PRO A 515 1.21 29.01 0.49
CA PRO A 515 2.26 29.99 0.75
C PRO A 515 2.67 29.95 2.23
N THR A 516 3.91 29.56 2.47
CA THR A 516 4.53 29.56 3.79
C THR A 516 4.59 31.01 4.30
N LYS A 517 3.86 31.34 5.38
CA LYS A 517 4.14 32.56 6.14
C LYS A 517 5.55 32.44 6.70
N THR A 518 6.46 33.27 6.22
CA THR A 518 7.85 33.38 6.68
C THR A 518 7.91 33.66 8.17
N ALA A 519 8.44 32.71 8.94
CA ALA A 519 8.97 33.00 10.28
C ALA A 519 10.39 33.55 10.11
N ALA A 520 10.63 34.76 10.61
CA ALA A 520 11.93 35.41 10.60
C ALA A 520 12.95 34.67 11.51
N PRO A 521 14.26 34.73 11.21
CA PRO A 521 15.28 34.04 11.99
C PRO A 521 15.51 34.73 13.33
N ALA A 522 15.47 33.97 14.43
CA ALA A 522 15.80 34.47 15.75
C ALA A 522 17.32 34.61 15.91
N GLN A 523 17.80 35.83 16.18
CA GLN A 523 19.15 36.09 16.68
C GLN A 523 19.29 35.68 18.16
N PRO A 524 20.51 35.37 18.62
CA PRO A 524 20.76 34.85 19.97
C PRO A 524 20.84 35.99 20.98
N SER A 525 20.08 35.90 22.07
CA SER A 525 20.23 36.79 23.22
C SER A 525 20.66 36.04 24.48
N THR A 526 21.70 36.61 25.09
CA THR A 526 22.42 36.29 26.32
C THR A 526 21.57 36.05 27.58
N GLU A 527 22.12 35.21 28.47
CA GLU A 527 21.74 34.88 29.88
C GLU A 527 21.47 36.09 30.83
N PRO A 528 21.14 35.88 32.13
CA PRO A 528 20.15 34.99 32.75
C PRO A 528 19.28 35.75 33.79
N GLY A 529 17.95 35.57 33.79
CA GLY A 529 17.08 36.35 34.69
C GLY A 529 15.78 35.66 35.10
N LYS A 530 15.83 34.94 36.23
CA LYS A 530 14.74 34.57 37.17
C LYS A 530 13.32 34.39 36.59
N VAL A 531 12.94 33.13 36.36
CA VAL A 531 11.54 32.73 36.17
C VAL A 531 10.82 32.69 37.53
N LYS A 532 9.85 33.60 37.72
CA LYS A 532 8.73 33.39 38.65
C LYS A 532 7.64 32.62 37.92
N THR A 533 7.28 31.48 38.47
CA THR A 533 6.10 30.70 38.10
C THR A 533 4.81 31.48 38.40
N SER A 534 4.00 31.75 37.39
CA SER A 534 2.55 31.88 37.58
C SER A 534 1.81 31.19 36.44
N ALA A 535 1.34 29.98 36.71
CA ALA A 535 0.28 29.35 35.96
C ALA A 535 -1.01 30.16 36.17
N LYS A 536 -1.68 30.56 35.08
CA LYS A 536 -3.10 30.91 35.11
C LYS A 536 -3.85 29.79 34.40
N SER A 537 -4.54 28.98 35.21
CA SER A 537 -5.50 27.97 34.77
C SER A 537 -6.64 28.59 33.96
N PRO A 538 -7.23 27.86 33.00
CA PRO A 538 -8.54 28.20 32.46
C PRO A 538 -9.60 28.07 33.55
N ALA A 539 -10.63 28.92 33.48
CA ALA A 539 -11.74 28.99 34.42
C ALA A 539 -12.52 27.66 34.52
N PRO A 540 -13.10 27.34 35.69
CA PRO A 540 -13.79 26.08 35.92
C PRO A 540 -15.10 26.06 35.14
N VAL A 541 -15.21 25.14 34.17
CA VAL A 541 -16.51 24.67 33.71
C VAL A 541 -17.17 24.02 34.93
N LYS A 542 -18.31 24.55 35.37
CA LYS A 542 -19.11 23.99 36.46
C LYS A 542 -19.28 22.49 36.24
N ALA A 543 -18.90 21.71 37.24
CA ALA A 543 -19.18 20.29 37.28
C ALA A 543 -20.68 20.07 37.12
N ALA A 544 -21.07 19.43 36.01
CA ALA A 544 -22.37 18.78 35.93
C ALA A 544 -22.40 17.67 37.01
N PRO A 545 -23.54 17.44 37.68
CA PRO A 545 -23.59 16.58 38.84
C PRO A 545 -23.24 15.14 38.49
N ALA A 546 -22.59 14.46 39.43
CA ALA A 546 -22.41 13.02 39.39
C ALA A 546 -23.76 12.32 39.65
N SER A 547 -24.43 11.89 38.59
CA SER A 547 -25.29 10.69 38.52
C SER A 547 -25.78 10.58 37.06
N SER A 548 -25.43 9.55 36.31
CA SER A 548 -25.98 8.23 36.54
C SER A 548 -25.00 7.12 36.18
N SER A 549 -24.91 6.11 37.04
CA SER A 549 -24.25 4.82 36.81
C SER A 549 -24.99 3.95 35.79
N THR A 550 -25.74 4.56 34.88
CA THR A 550 -26.60 3.86 33.95
C THR A 550 -25.80 3.59 32.69
N THR A 551 -25.58 2.31 32.42
CA THR A 551 -25.11 1.81 31.14
C THR A 551 -25.86 2.55 30.01
N PRO A 552 -25.14 3.07 29.00
CA PRO A 552 -25.78 3.79 27.89
C PRO A 552 -26.90 2.94 27.29
N ALA A 553 -28.10 3.49 27.08
CA ALA A 553 -29.22 2.73 26.54
C ALA A 553 -29.51 3.20 25.11
N VAL A 554 -29.47 2.28 24.14
CA VAL A 554 -29.87 2.55 22.76
C VAL A 554 -31.27 2.02 22.52
N THR A 555 -32.16 2.88 22.03
CA THR A 555 -33.53 2.49 21.67
C THR A 555 -33.81 2.76 20.20
N LEU A 556 -34.59 1.90 19.55
CA LEU A 556 -35.09 2.09 18.18
C LEU A 556 -36.62 1.98 18.17
N ASN A 557 -37.30 2.96 17.58
CA ASN A 557 -38.76 2.93 17.44
C ASN A 557 -39.21 2.50 16.02
N PRO A 558 -40.52 2.20 15.80
CA PRO A 558 -41.06 1.76 14.51
C PRO A 558 -40.89 2.77 13.36
N LYS A 559 -40.63 4.04 13.67
CA LYS A 559 -40.35 5.10 12.69
C LYS A 559 -38.86 5.20 12.33
N GLY A 560 -38.02 4.30 12.86
CA GLY A 560 -36.58 4.31 12.64
C GLY A 560 -35.82 5.34 13.49
N GLU A 561 -36.47 5.96 14.48
CA GLU A 561 -35.79 6.93 15.33
C GLU A 561 -34.97 6.22 16.39
N ILE A 562 -33.69 6.55 16.45
CA ILE A 562 -32.74 6.04 17.43
C ILE A 562 -32.61 7.06 18.57
N THR A 563 -32.58 6.56 19.81
CA THR A 563 -32.19 7.39 20.95
C THR A 563 -31.04 6.76 21.71
N LEU A 564 -30.11 7.60 22.17
CA LEU A 564 -29.08 7.26 23.14
C LEU A 564 -29.43 7.93 24.45
N ASN A 565 -29.69 7.15 25.50
CA ASN A 565 -30.13 7.63 26.81
C ASN A 565 -31.40 8.52 26.72
N GLY A 566 -32.33 8.18 25.82
CA GLY A 566 -33.56 8.94 25.60
C GLY A 566 -33.38 10.21 24.75
N LYS A 567 -32.17 10.58 24.36
CA LYS A 567 -31.90 11.69 23.44
C LYS A 567 -31.84 11.16 22.01
N LYS A 568 -32.61 11.77 21.10
CA LYS A 568 -32.56 11.43 19.66
C LYS A 568 -31.14 11.58 19.14
N VAL A 569 -30.65 10.54 18.48
CA VAL A 569 -29.33 10.47 17.86
C VAL A 569 -29.51 9.93 16.46
N ALA A 570 -28.88 10.55 15.49
CA ALA A 570 -28.87 10.06 14.12
C ALA A 570 -27.88 8.90 13.99
N LEU A 571 -28.13 7.94 13.09
CA LEU A 571 -27.38 6.68 13.04
C LEU A 571 -25.87 6.88 12.80
N GLU A 572 -25.52 7.82 11.93
CA GLU A 572 -24.15 8.24 11.61
C GLU A 572 -23.42 8.84 12.82
N ASN A 573 -24.18 9.43 13.76
CA ASN A 573 -23.66 9.99 15.00
C ASN A 573 -23.70 9.01 16.17
N LEU A 574 -24.50 7.93 16.06
CA LEU A 574 -24.66 6.93 17.12
C LEU A 574 -23.32 6.34 17.50
N ARG A 575 -22.47 5.98 16.53
CA ARG A 575 -21.17 5.36 16.81
C ARG A 575 -20.32 6.23 17.74
N LYS A 576 -20.16 7.50 17.34
CA LYS A 576 -19.36 8.51 18.03
C LYS A 576 -19.95 8.87 19.40
N GLU A 577 -21.25 9.13 19.46
CA GLU A 577 -21.90 9.53 20.72
C GLU A 577 -21.96 8.38 21.72
N LEU A 578 -22.23 7.15 21.26
CA LEU A 578 -22.21 5.95 22.09
C LEU A 578 -20.79 5.65 22.57
N GLN A 579 -19.78 5.70 21.70
CA GLN A 579 -18.38 5.50 22.10
C GLN A 579 -17.96 6.54 23.15
N ALA A 580 -18.31 7.82 22.97
CA ALA A 580 -18.05 8.86 23.95
C ALA A 580 -18.78 8.62 25.29
N ALA A 581 -20.01 8.11 25.25
CA ALA A 581 -20.76 7.73 26.44
C ALA A 581 -20.13 6.52 27.16
N LEU A 582 -19.66 5.52 26.41
CA LEU A 582 -18.97 4.32 26.91
C LEU A 582 -17.63 4.67 27.57
N LEU A 583 -16.86 5.58 26.98
CA LEU A 583 -15.56 6.00 27.53
C LEU A 583 -15.68 6.68 28.91
N ARG A 584 -16.84 7.31 29.20
CA ARG A 584 -17.15 7.92 30.50
C ARG A 584 -17.59 6.91 31.58
N GLN A 585 -17.89 5.66 31.21
CA GLN A 585 -18.27 4.64 32.19
C GLN A 585 -17.07 4.21 33.03
N ALA A 586 -17.28 3.63 34.21
CA ALA A 586 -16.16 2.97 34.91
C ALA A 586 -15.72 1.70 34.14
N THR A 587 -16.70 0.93 33.66
CA THR A 587 -16.52 -0.31 32.91
C THR A 587 -17.22 -0.18 31.56
N ILE A 588 -16.55 -0.60 30.49
CA ILE A 588 -17.22 -0.75 29.18
C ILE A 588 -17.87 -2.13 29.18
N PRO A 589 -19.19 -2.25 28.94
CA PRO A 589 -19.84 -3.56 28.85
C PRO A 589 -19.36 -4.35 27.64
N ASP A 590 -19.40 -5.68 27.72
CA ASP A 590 -19.06 -6.54 26.58
C ASP A 590 -20.15 -6.57 25.51
N LYS A 591 -21.39 -6.28 25.90
CA LYS A 591 -22.54 -6.21 25.01
C LYS A 591 -23.51 -5.14 25.50
N LEU A 592 -24.22 -4.53 24.57
CA LEU A 592 -25.31 -3.62 24.88
C LEU A 592 -26.56 -3.99 24.07
N ASP A 593 -27.68 -4.21 24.75
CA ASP A 593 -28.91 -4.61 24.09
C ASP A 593 -29.61 -3.40 23.43
N LEU A 594 -29.95 -3.57 22.15
CA LEU A 594 -30.86 -2.68 21.44
C LEU A 594 -32.29 -2.88 21.93
N LYS A 595 -32.90 -1.85 22.53
CA LYS A 595 -34.31 -1.87 22.95
C LYS A 595 -35.22 -1.37 21.84
N THR A 596 -36.28 -2.10 21.52
CA THR A 596 -37.24 -1.71 20.47
C THR A 596 -38.61 -1.39 21.05
N THR A 597 -39.23 -0.28 20.64
CA THR A 597 -40.58 0.10 21.09
C THR A 597 -41.64 -0.18 20.02
N GLY A 598 -41.84 -1.46 19.68
CA GLY A 598 -42.80 -1.90 18.66
C GLY A 598 -42.14 -2.68 17.51
N GLU A 599 -42.94 -3.05 16.50
CA GLU A 599 -42.43 -3.79 15.34
C GLU A 599 -41.50 -2.91 14.50
N THR A 600 -40.26 -3.36 14.33
CA THR A 600 -39.21 -2.66 13.59
C THR A 600 -38.64 -3.63 12.54
N GLY A 601 -38.32 -3.11 11.35
CA GLY A 601 -37.75 -3.92 10.27
C GLY A 601 -36.48 -4.66 10.72
N MET A 602 -36.30 -5.91 10.28
CA MET A 602 -35.12 -6.71 10.66
C MET A 602 -33.80 -6.07 10.20
N GLY A 603 -33.78 -5.41 9.04
CA GLY A 603 -32.59 -4.71 8.51
C GLY A 603 -32.11 -3.57 9.41
N MET A 604 -33.02 -2.64 9.78
CA MET A 604 -32.70 -1.52 10.68
C MET A 604 -32.24 -1.99 12.07
N ARG A 605 -32.80 -3.09 12.58
CA ARG A 605 -32.34 -3.68 13.85
C ARG A 605 -30.93 -4.26 13.76
N GLY A 606 -30.58 -4.86 12.63
CA GLY A 606 -29.24 -5.37 12.36
C GLY A 606 -28.22 -4.23 12.31
N GLU A 607 -28.50 -3.20 11.54
CA GLU A 607 -27.62 -2.05 11.36
C GLU A 607 -27.31 -1.31 12.67
N VAL A 608 -28.32 -1.04 13.49
CA VAL A 608 -28.13 -0.40 14.81
C VAL A 608 -27.35 -1.30 15.77
N ARG A 609 -27.52 -2.64 15.70
CA ARG A 609 -26.74 -3.58 16.51
C ARG A 609 -25.27 -3.60 16.11
N THR A 610 -24.97 -3.61 14.81
CA THR A 610 -23.60 -3.51 14.31
C THR A 610 -22.92 -2.24 14.83
N VAL A 611 -23.59 -1.10 14.75
CA VAL A 611 -23.05 0.17 15.27
C VAL A 611 -22.82 0.13 16.78
N ILE A 612 -23.71 -0.53 17.54
CA ILE A 612 -23.53 -0.73 18.98
C ILE A 612 -22.27 -1.54 19.28
N ASP A 613 -22.08 -2.67 18.58
CA ASP A 613 -20.95 -3.57 18.78
C ASP A 613 -19.62 -2.88 18.38
N GLU A 614 -19.60 -2.19 17.23
CA GLU A 614 -18.46 -1.38 16.79
C GLU A 614 -18.10 -0.24 17.77
N SER A 615 -19.10 0.40 18.39
CA SER A 615 -18.87 1.42 19.42
C SER A 615 -18.23 0.86 20.67
N ILE A 616 -18.61 -0.36 21.08
CA ILE A 616 -18.03 -1.06 22.21
C ILE A 616 -16.56 -1.39 21.93
N ASP A 617 -16.28 -1.98 20.76
CA ASP A 617 -14.92 -2.34 20.36
C ASP A 617 -14.03 -1.11 20.17
N GLY A 618 -14.55 -0.07 19.54
CA GLY A 618 -13.86 1.22 19.41
C GLY A 618 -13.55 1.84 20.77
N ALA A 619 -14.48 1.80 21.74
CA ALA A 619 -14.23 2.30 23.10
C ALA A 619 -13.17 1.46 23.83
N LYS A 620 -13.21 0.13 23.69
CA LYS A 620 -12.21 -0.80 24.26
C LYS A 620 -10.82 -0.55 23.67
N TRP A 621 -10.71 -0.31 22.37
CA TRP A 621 -9.45 0.01 21.69
C TRP A 621 -8.85 1.33 22.20
N VAL A 622 -9.66 2.40 22.29
CA VAL A 622 -9.21 3.69 22.84
C VAL A 622 -8.70 3.53 24.27
N ARG A 623 -9.38 2.74 25.10
CA ARG A 623 -8.90 2.42 26.45
C ARG A 623 -7.59 1.64 26.44
N LYS A 624 -7.45 0.63 25.59
CA LYS A 624 -6.22 -0.16 25.47
C LYS A 624 -5.02 0.73 25.12
N LYS A 625 -5.17 1.61 24.12
CA LYS A 625 -4.12 2.56 23.72
C LYS A 625 -3.69 3.46 24.88
N ALA A 626 -4.65 4.10 25.55
CA ALA A 626 -4.37 4.97 26.70
C ALA A 626 -3.69 4.23 27.87
N ALA A 627 -4.03 2.96 28.10
CA ALA A 627 -3.39 2.13 29.13
C ALA A 627 -1.92 1.84 28.80
N ILE A 628 -1.64 1.50 27.54
CA ILE A 628 -0.28 1.24 27.04
C ILE A 628 0.56 2.52 27.13
N GLU A 629 0.01 3.67 26.74
CA GLU A 629 0.69 4.97 26.86
C GLU A 629 1.03 5.31 28.32
N ALA A 630 0.08 5.09 29.25
CA ALA A 630 0.31 5.31 30.68
C ALA A 630 1.42 4.41 31.23
N MET A 631 1.46 3.12 30.83
CA MET A 631 2.54 2.22 31.23
C MET A 631 3.88 2.60 30.58
N ASN A 632 3.88 2.92 29.29
CA ASN A 632 5.09 3.29 28.55
C ASN A 632 5.75 4.54 29.14
N ALA A 633 4.96 5.56 29.51
CA ALA A 633 5.46 6.76 30.16
C ALA A 633 6.16 6.45 31.50
N ALA A 634 5.59 5.53 32.30
CA ALA A 634 6.21 5.11 33.56
C ALA A 634 7.49 4.29 33.35
N VAL A 635 7.47 3.36 32.39
CA VAL A 635 8.63 2.53 32.03
C VAL A 635 9.77 3.40 31.52
N GLY A 636 9.53 4.29 30.55
CA GLY A 636 10.54 5.19 30.01
C GLY A 636 11.13 6.13 31.08
N LYS A 637 10.29 6.67 31.97
CA LYS A 637 10.76 7.46 33.12
C LYS A 637 11.67 6.65 34.04
N LYS A 638 11.35 5.38 34.30
CA LYS A 638 12.14 4.50 35.16
C LYS A 638 13.46 4.06 34.51
N LEU A 639 13.47 3.87 33.19
CA LEU A 639 14.66 3.53 32.40
C LEU A 639 15.47 4.77 32.01
N LYS A 640 14.98 5.98 32.29
CA LYS A 640 15.61 7.28 31.96
C LYS A 640 15.88 7.43 30.46
N THR A 641 15.03 6.85 29.62
CA THR A 641 15.10 6.93 28.16
C THR A 641 13.70 6.90 27.56
N PRO A 642 13.42 7.57 26.43
CA PRO A 642 12.18 7.37 25.69
C PRO A 642 12.05 5.92 25.24
N THR A 643 10.88 5.34 25.50
CA THR A 643 10.59 3.94 25.17
C THR A 643 9.37 3.79 24.28
N GLN A 644 9.31 2.65 23.62
CA GLN A 644 8.09 2.05 23.09
C GLN A 644 7.90 0.68 23.73
N LEU A 645 6.66 0.29 24.00
CA LEU A 645 6.34 -1.04 24.50
C LEU A 645 5.94 -1.96 23.34
N GLU A 646 6.71 -3.02 23.13
CA GLU A 646 6.32 -4.15 22.28
C GLU A 646 5.41 -5.08 23.10
N LEU A 647 4.11 -5.06 22.81
CA LEU A 647 3.09 -5.70 23.63
C LEU A 647 3.17 -7.23 23.52
N ALA A 648 3.31 -7.92 24.66
CA ALA A 648 3.25 -9.38 24.75
C ALA A 648 1.85 -9.87 25.17
N SER A 649 1.18 -9.17 26.09
CA SER A 649 -0.22 -9.45 26.43
C SER A 649 -0.93 -8.20 26.96
N TYR A 650 -2.21 -8.05 26.62
CA TYR A 650 -3.11 -7.09 27.25
C TYR A 650 -4.39 -7.81 27.65
N GLN A 651 -4.76 -7.72 28.92
CA GLN A 651 -6.01 -8.27 29.44
C GLN A 651 -6.76 -7.15 30.16
N ALA A 652 -8.08 -7.09 30.01
CA ALA A 652 -8.92 -6.14 30.72
C ALA A 652 -10.10 -6.87 31.36
N SER A 653 -10.43 -6.51 32.59
CA SER A 653 -11.57 -7.07 33.32
C SER A 653 -12.19 -5.97 34.18
N GLY A 654 -13.44 -5.61 33.87
CA GLY A 654 -14.09 -4.46 34.49
C GLY A 654 -13.33 -3.16 34.19
N ASN A 655 -12.90 -2.48 35.25
CA ASN A 655 -12.08 -1.27 35.16
C ASN A 655 -10.58 -1.52 35.44
N PHE A 656 -10.13 -2.78 35.39
CA PHE A 656 -8.70 -3.12 35.50
C PHE A 656 -8.12 -3.53 34.16
N ALA A 657 -6.83 -3.27 33.97
CA ALA A 657 -6.04 -3.80 32.87
C ALA A 657 -4.71 -4.37 33.37
N TYR A 658 -4.30 -5.48 32.77
CA TYR A 658 -2.98 -6.07 32.91
C TYR A 658 -2.25 -5.96 31.57
N ILE A 659 -1.01 -5.49 31.64
CA ILE A 659 -0.14 -5.34 30.47
C ILE A 659 1.15 -6.10 30.74
N SER A 660 1.59 -6.84 29.73
CA SER A 660 2.89 -7.49 29.66
C SER A 660 3.53 -7.06 28.35
N ALA A 661 4.75 -6.53 28.37
CA ALA A 661 5.38 -5.98 27.18
C ALA A 661 6.91 -5.95 27.31
N ARG A 662 7.61 -6.00 26.18
CA ARG A 662 9.06 -5.76 26.13
C ARG A 662 9.33 -4.28 25.88
N PRO A 663 10.11 -3.61 26.74
CA PRO A 663 10.54 -2.25 26.47
C PRO A 663 11.55 -2.19 25.32
N LYS A 664 11.37 -1.26 24.40
CA LYS A 664 12.32 -0.90 23.33
C LYS A 664 12.66 0.58 23.42
N GLN A 665 13.82 0.95 22.88
CA GLN A 665 14.13 2.35 22.61
C GLN A 665 13.18 2.91 21.54
N ALA A 666 13.06 4.24 21.46
CA ALA A 666 12.19 4.89 20.47
C ALA A 666 12.57 4.56 19.00
N ASP A 667 13.80 4.13 18.73
CA ASP A 667 14.26 3.68 17.41
C ASP A 667 14.03 2.17 17.14
N GLY A 668 13.41 1.46 18.10
CA GLY A 668 13.11 0.02 18.02
C GLY A 668 14.20 -0.90 18.59
N LYS A 669 15.37 -0.36 19.01
CA LYS A 669 16.45 -1.18 19.57
C LYS A 669 16.14 -1.68 20.98
N ALA A 670 16.84 -2.74 21.39
CA ALA A 670 16.78 -3.26 22.75
C ALA A 670 17.26 -2.22 23.78
N ILE A 671 16.72 -2.28 25.00
CA ILE A 671 17.18 -1.41 26.09
C ILE A 671 18.56 -1.84 26.56
N ASP A 672 19.49 -0.89 26.60
CA ASP A 672 20.77 -1.06 27.27
C ASP A 672 20.60 -0.88 28.78
N TYR A 673 20.24 -1.95 29.49
CA TYR A 673 20.00 -1.93 30.93
C TYR A 673 21.24 -1.56 31.75
N SER A 674 22.44 -1.69 31.19
CA SER A 674 23.70 -1.32 31.86
C SER A 674 23.81 0.18 32.16
N LYS A 675 23.02 1.00 31.44
CA LYS A 675 22.94 2.46 31.61
C LYS A 675 21.74 2.90 32.44
N THR A 676 21.01 1.96 33.02
CA THR A 676 19.79 2.22 33.80
C THR A 676 20.00 1.89 35.27
N ASP A 677 19.01 2.19 36.10
CA ASP A 677 19.04 1.79 37.52
C ASP A 677 19.04 0.25 37.70
N TYR A 678 18.78 -0.52 36.63
CA TYR A 678 18.82 -1.99 36.61
C TYR A 678 20.18 -2.57 36.18
N ALA A 679 21.24 -1.76 36.10
CA ALA A 679 22.56 -2.20 35.65
C ALA A 679 23.19 -3.34 36.49
N LYS A 680 22.83 -3.44 37.77
CA LYS A 680 23.26 -4.54 38.65
C LYS A 680 22.38 -5.78 38.47
N ASP A 681 21.06 -5.58 38.46
CA ASP A 681 20.08 -6.67 38.37
C ASP A 681 20.14 -7.39 37.02
N SER A 682 20.32 -6.63 35.93
CA SER A 682 20.47 -7.16 34.56
C SER A 682 21.71 -8.04 34.35
N LYS A 683 22.68 -8.01 35.27
CA LYS A 683 23.87 -8.88 35.25
C LYS A 683 23.67 -10.16 36.08
N GLY A 684 22.63 -10.23 36.91
CA GLY A 684 22.28 -11.40 37.71
C GLY A 684 21.20 -12.25 37.04
N LYS A 685 21.13 -13.54 37.39
CA LYS A 685 19.96 -14.39 37.08
C LYS A 685 18.99 -14.32 38.26
N PRO A 686 17.68 -14.09 38.09
CA PRO A 686 16.92 -13.98 36.83
C PRO A 686 16.41 -12.54 36.54
N PHE A 687 16.95 -11.86 35.53
CA PHE A 687 16.40 -10.61 35.00
C PHE A 687 15.88 -10.84 33.58
N ALA A 688 14.61 -10.53 33.33
CA ALA A 688 13.98 -10.66 32.03
C ALA A 688 13.89 -9.30 31.31
N ASP A 689 14.16 -9.27 30.01
CA ASP A 689 13.91 -8.09 29.17
C ASP A 689 12.39 -7.88 28.95
N HIS A 690 11.70 -7.54 30.03
CA HIS A 690 10.24 -7.54 30.08
C HIS A 690 9.73 -6.59 31.16
N ALA A 691 8.59 -5.98 30.90
CA ALA A 691 7.86 -5.13 31.82
C ALA A 691 6.42 -5.60 31.94
N ILE A 692 5.91 -5.58 33.16
CA ILE A 692 4.52 -5.92 33.48
C ILE A 692 3.87 -4.77 34.26
N GLY A 693 2.58 -4.55 34.05
CA GLY A 693 1.84 -3.43 34.65
C GLY A 693 0.42 -3.80 35.00
N LEU A 694 -0.03 -3.33 36.17
CA LEU A 694 -1.42 -3.35 36.61
C LEU A 694 -1.95 -1.93 36.60
N LEU A 695 -3.03 -1.71 35.85
CA LEU A 695 -3.70 -0.43 35.74
C LEU A 695 -5.14 -0.54 36.21
N LYS A 696 -5.66 0.58 36.72
CA LYS A 696 -7.07 0.74 37.05
C LYS A 696 -7.59 2.03 36.43
N TYR A 697 -8.73 1.94 35.78
CA TYR A 697 -9.43 3.07 35.21
C TYR A 697 -10.29 3.73 36.29
N GLU A 698 -9.94 4.96 36.64
CA GLU A 698 -10.67 5.79 37.60
C GLU A 698 -10.58 7.26 37.18
N ASN A 699 -11.64 8.05 37.41
CA ASN A 699 -11.69 9.47 37.06
C ASN A 699 -11.38 9.77 35.58
N ASN A 700 -11.91 8.95 34.65
CA ASN A 700 -11.70 9.06 33.20
C ASN A 700 -10.24 8.95 32.73
N ALA A 701 -9.38 8.29 33.51
CA ALA A 701 -8.00 8.05 33.14
C ALA A 701 -7.51 6.69 33.65
N TRP A 702 -6.50 6.13 32.97
CA TRP A 702 -5.77 4.99 33.49
C TRP A 702 -4.77 5.44 34.54
N LYS A 703 -4.86 4.82 35.71
CA LYS A 703 -3.86 4.94 36.77
C LYS A 703 -3.05 3.66 36.84
N LEU A 704 -1.74 3.78 36.66
CA LEU A 704 -0.80 2.70 36.90
C LEU A 704 -0.71 2.45 38.41
N LEU A 705 -1.20 1.29 38.86
CA LEU A 705 -1.22 0.93 40.28
C LEU A 705 0.08 0.27 40.71
N ALA A 706 0.63 -0.59 39.86
CA ALA A 706 1.89 -1.28 40.05
C ALA A 706 2.50 -1.61 38.69
N TYR A 707 3.83 -1.66 38.63
CA TYR A 707 4.56 -2.19 37.49
C TYR A 707 5.93 -2.69 37.93
N ASN A 708 6.47 -3.64 37.18
CA ASN A 708 7.81 -4.18 37.39
C ASN A 708 8.52 -4.27 36.04
N ILE A 709 9.82 -4.00 36.04
CA ILE A 709 10.72 -4.21 34.90
C ILE A 709 11.73 -5.27 35.35
N GLY A 710 12.11 -6.18 34.45
CA GLY A 710 13.02 -7.27 34.79
C GLY A 710 12.34 -8.60 35.09
N VAL A 711 11.02 -8.73 34.93
CA VAL A 711 10.25 -9.92 35.33
C VAL A 711 9.19 -10.30 34.30
N ASN A 712 8.97 -11.61 34.13
CA ASN A 712 7.98 -12.16 33.20
C ASN A 712 6.61 -12.43 33.84
N THR A 713 6.58 -12.65 35.16
CA THR A 713 5.38 -13.10 35.87
C THR A 713 4.92 -12.04 36.87
N PRO A 714 3.63 -11.66 36.85
CA PRO A 714 3.08 -10.76 37.86
C PRO A 714 2.98 -11.44 39.23
N PRO A 715 3.21 -10.71 40.33
CA PRO A 715 2.95 -11.22 41.67
C PRO A 715 1.43 -11.19 41.93
N ILE A 716 0.70 -12.13 41.30
CA ILE A 716 -0.77 -12.15 41.24
C ILE A 716 -1.39 -12.06 42.63
N GLU A 717 -0.93 -12.85 43.60
CA GLU A 717 -1.48 -12.85 44.95
C GLU A 717 -1.35 -11.49 45.64
N VAL A 718 -0.19 -10.83 45.47
CA VAL A 718 0.08 -9.50 46.02
C VAL A 718 -0.83 -8.47 45.36
N TRP A 719 -0.96 -8.53 44.03
CA TRP A 719 -1.76 -7.58 43.27
C TRP A 719 -3.26 -7.72 43.56
N VAL A 720 -3.76 -8.94 43.68
CA VAL A 720 -5.13 -9.24 44.10
C VAL A 720 -5.38 -8.77 45.53
N LYS A 721 -4.47 -9.06 46.47
CA LYS A 721 -4.62 -8.68 47.88
C LYS A 721 -4.62 -7.16 48.08
N ASN A 722 -3.64 -6.48 47.50
CA ASN A 722 -3.35 -5.06 47.76
C ASN A 722 -4.20 -4.12 46.89
N TYR A 723 -4.43 -4.46 45.63
CA TYR A 723 -5.14 -3.59 44.68
C TYR A 723 -6.55 -4.06 44.37
N LYS A 724 -6.97 -5.20 44.94
CA LYS A 724 -8.27 -5.83 44.66
C LYS A 724 -8.48 -6.11 43.17
N ALA A 725 -7.40 -6.42 42.46
CA ALA A 725 -7.46 -6.80 41.05
C ALA A 725 -8.22 -8.12 40.89
N PRO A 726 -9.09 -8.27 39.87
CA PRO A 726 -9.77 -9.53 39.58
C PRO A 726 -8.75 -10.62 39.23
N LYS A 727 -8.87 -11.83 39.81
CA LYS A 727 -7.98 -12.96 39.46
C LYS A 727 -8.05 -13.32 37.97
N ALA A 728 -9.24 -13.27 37.38
CA ALA A 728 -9.47 -13.55 35.96
C ALA A 728 -8.68 -12.64 35.00
N LEU A 729 -8.22 -11.47 35.48
CA LEU A 729 -7.40 -10.53 34.70
C LEU A 729 -6.05 -11.14 34.25
N PHE A 730 -5.55 -12.15 34.96
CA PHE A 730 -4.24 -12.75 34.74
C PHE A 730 -4.30 -14.11 34.01
N GLY A 731 -5.46 -14.49 33.47
CA GLY A 731 -5.71 -15.80 32.86
C GLY A 731 -6.05 -16.89 33.88
N ASN A 732 -6.53 -18.05 33.39
CA ASN A 732 -6.72 -19.22 34.25
C ASN A 732 -5.34 -19.69 34.73
N GLY A 733 -5.08 -19.52 36.03
CA GLY A 733 -3.79 -19.85 36.63
C GLY A 733 -3.37 -21.28 36.32
N GLN A 734 -2.11 -21.44 35.92
CA GLN A 734 -1.37 -22.67 36.22
C GLN A 734 -0.89 -22.63 37.65
#